data_AF-A0A7C7SRQ1-F1
#
_entry.id   AF-A0A7C7SRQ1-F1
#
_cell.length_a   1.000
_cell.length_b   1.000
_cell.length_c   1.000
_cell.angle_alpha   90.00
_cell.angle_beta   90.00
_cell.angle_gamma   90.00
#
_symmetry.space_group_name_H-M   'P 1'
#
loop_
_entity.id
_entity.type
_entity.pdbx_description
1 polymer ?
#
loop_
_entity_poly.entity_id
_entity_poly.type
_entity_poly.pdbx_seq_one_letter_code
_entity_poly.pdbx_strand_id
1 'polypeptide(L)'
;MSKNKVMRLADYRPSAFTVENVYLKFDIYEEHTVCRSFVNYKRNKDSSSDGKTATQLVLDAENPNPKGTPFIKSVKVGGLDLAEGTGYTYDEENKKLIIDFDLYSDDMDVEIETYLEPKHNAALTGLYQSDSVIVTQCESQGFRRITPFLDRPDVMAKYEVTITADPKHCPVLMANGNKTQEGTIANSGRHYAVYEDPWPKPSYLFCTANGKLECVEQPFTTKNKTKVMLRVFTEIGESEKGKHALESLARSMKWDEDVFDCVYDLKDFNVVSVAKFTFGAMENKGLNVFRDSLVLASPETATDGDYQRILDVIGHEYFHNYSGNRVTLANWFNISLKEGLTVMREQMFTAYTTSDALERINTVAGLRATQFVTDDSPLAHPVLPQEVESVENCYTSTIYEKGSEVLRMMKVMMGEEKFIEGVKHYFKTYDGQAVTIEEFKKSMEHVSGLDLSGQFSLWYTQSGRPRVKAEGVYDAAAKTYTLTLEQRVPPTQDQPVKKNMMIPLDAALVDAQGNDMSVTLDGDTKSDHQLVLTKSKQTFVFEDVDSEPAIHSLLRGFSAPITLDSGLDEDQLYFQMTNDPDGFNRWDAGQKLMLAELQSMYDQAMATGTVPQPSRRLLTALGQIAMDESLDPALKAKSLSLPSIKELEGTRENASPSVISDVFKTMRDTIGIQVASELALMFVHHDSSDAYSFDYDAVGARSARNLAMNYIAKSPAHMYADEAWVKRYYDTADNMTNRLAAMAILKDMPGAEREAVFSDFYARFKDDTLTIQKWFSMQAATKDNQVLEILRDVMDSEIFNWENPGHVGSTVGGFIGNYEQFHRADGAGYDFVADVIIKMDSINPVTAGRYVEALGRWGSYSEDHQKLMIAALEKIAAKPDLSTPVADKVFKSLPKDDVRQQLGLPPAPKI
;
A
#
# COMPACT_ATOMS: atom_id res chain seq x y z
N MET A 1 4.52 21.10 25.28
CA MET A 1 3.96 19.94 24.57
C MET A 1 4.19 18.71 25.43
N SER A 2 3.15 17.93 25.70
CA SER A 2 3.31 16.58 26.27
C SER A 2 4.23 15.79 25.33
N LYS A 3 5.37 15.28 25.81
CA LYS A 3 6.18 14.36 25.01
C LYS A 3 5.32 13.13 24.76
N ASN A 4 4.89 12.92 23.52
CA ASN A 4 4.16 11.71 23.15
C ASN A 4 4.91 10.48 23.65
N LYS A 5 4.19 9.57 24.29
CA LYS A 5 4.78 8.39 24.92
C LYS A 5 5.08 7.34 23.85
N VAL A 6 6.36 7.14 23.56
CA VAL A 6 6.84 6.05 22.70
C VAL A 6 6.35 4.70 23.25
N MET A 7 5.67 3.91 22.42
CA MET A 7 5.25 2.55 22.72
C MET A 7 6.37 1.57 22.37
N ARG A 8 6.63 0.57 23.21
CA ARG A 8 7.69 -0.43 22.99
C ARG A 8 7.14 -1.85 23.03
N LEU A 9 7.61 -2.70 22.12
CA LEU A 9 7.23 -4.12 22.07
C LEU A 9 7.58 -4.84 23.39
N ALA A 10 8.73 -4.50 23.99
CA ALA A 10 9.18 -5.07 25.26
C ALA A 10 8.23 -4.78 26.45
N ASP A 11 7.40 -3.74 26.34
CA ASP A 11 6.44 -3.34 27.37
C ASP A 11 5.09 -4.07 27.23
N TYR A 12 4.91 -4.89 26.19
CA TYR A 12 3.68 -5.65 25.99
C TYR A 12 3.36 -6.53 27.20
N ARG A 13 2.13 -6.43 27.71
CA ARG A 13 1.56 -7.29 28.76
C ARG A 13 0.13 -7.65 28.37
N PRO A 14 -0.36 -8.86 28.72
CA PRO A 14 -1.77 -9.21 28.56
C PRO A 14 -2.69 -8.17 29.21
N SER A 15 -3.89 -7.99 28.66
CA SER A 15 -4.87 -7.05 29.22
C SER A 15 -5.23 -7.42 30.66
N ALA A 16 -5.37 -6.41 31.52
CA ALA A 16 -5.76 -6.58 32.92
C ALA A 16 -7.20 -7.09 33.10
N PHE A 17 -8.02 -6.96 32.06
CA PHE A 17 -9.39 -7.42 32.01
C PHE A 17 -9.65 -8.13 30.68
N THR A 18 -10.52 -9.13 30.71
CA THR A 18 -11.05 -9.83 29.53
C THR A 18 -12.51 -9.46 29.30
N VAL A 19 -12.94 -9.58 28.04
CA VAL A 19 -14.33 -9.34 27.61
C VAL A 19 -14.75 -10.51 26.75
N GLU A 20 -15.92 -11.09 26.99
CA GLU A 20 -16.45 -12.18 26.16
C GLU A 20 -17.51 -11.70 25.16
N ASN A 21 -18.38 -10.79 25.59
CA ASN A 21 -19.51 -10.29 24.80
C ASN A 21 -19.61 -8.77 24.91
N VAL A 22 -19.93 -8.12 23.79
CA VAL A 22 -20.14 -6.68 23.66
C VAL A 22 -21.50 -6.46 23.03
N TYR A 23 -22.36 -5.71 23.71
CA TYR A 23 -23.68 -5.33 23.22
C TYR A 23 -23.68 -3.84 22.93
N LEU A 24 -23.98 -3.46 21.67
CA LEU A 24 -24.01 -2.07 21.23
C LEU A 24 -25.41 -1.70 20.75
N LYS A 25 -25.88 -0.52 21.13
CA LYS A 25 -27.08 0.09 20.58
C LYS A 25 -26.78 1.46 20.00
N PHE A 26 -26.94 1.59 18.69
CA PHE A 26 -26.80 2.85 17.96
C PHE A 26 -28.18 3.43 17.68
N ASP A 27 -28.41 4.64 18.16
CA ASP A 27 -29.61 5.42 17.87
C ASP A 27 -29.21 6.63 17.02
N ILE A 28 -29.41 6.51 15.70
CA ILE A 28 -28.88 7.42 14.68
C ILE A 28 -29.92 8.49 14.36
N TYR A 29 -29.56 9.75 14.56
CA TYR A 29 -30.33 10.93 14.18
C TYR A 29 -29.58 11.71 13.10
N GLU A 30 -30.26 12.67 12.48
CA GLU A 30 -29.69 13.47 11.38
C GLU A 30 -28.44 14.25 11.79
N GLU A 31 -28.40 14.80 13.00
CA GLU A 31 -27.27 15.64 13.47
C GLU A 31 -26.36 14.92 14.49
N HIS A 32 -26.80 13.79 15.07
CA HIS A 32 -26.03 13.10 16.11
C HIS A 32 -26.38 11.61 16.19
N THR A 33 -25.55 10.84 16.89
CA THR A 33 -25.81 9.45 17.23
C THR A 33 -25.58 9.23 18.72
N VAL A 34 -26.48 8.50 19.37
CA VAL A 34 -26.28 8.00 20.73
C VAL A 34 -25.85 6.55 20.65
N CYS A 35 -24.69 6.21 21.21
CA CYS A 35 -24.23 4.83 21.34
C CYS A 35 -24.33 4.41 22.80
N ARG A 36 -24.96 3.26 23.06
CA ARG A 36 -24.96 2.60 24.37
C ARG A 36 -24.17 1.30 24.26
N SER A 37 -23.09 1.19 25.02
CA SER A 37 -22.35 -0.06 25.17
C SER A 37 -22.72 -0.72 26.49
N PHE A 38 -22.89 -2.03 26.45
CA PHE A 38 -23.04 -2.89 27.62
C PHE A 38 -22.03 -4.01 27.50
N VAL A 39 -21.10 -4.07 28.44
CA VAL A 39 -19.95 -4.96 28.38
C VAL A 39 -19.71 -5.56 29.75
N ASN A 40 -19.57 -6.88 29.79
CA ASN A 40 -19.13 -7.58 30.99
C ASN A 40 -17.59 -7.60 31.02
N TYR A 41 -17.01 -6.95 32.02
CA TYR A 41 -15.56 -6.93 32.23
C TYR A 41 -15.19 -7.86 33.38
N LYS A 42 -14.23 -8.75 33.09
CA LYS A 42 -13.72 -9.71 34.07
C LYS A 42 -12.23 -9.52 34.29
N ARG A 43 -11.79 -9.45 35.55
CA ARG A 43 -10.36 -9.34 35.90
C ARG A 43 -9.59 -10.53 35.33
N ASN A 44 -8.53 -10.23 34.59
CA ASN A 44 -7.64 -11.24 34.03
C ASN A 44 -6.62 -11.68 35.10
N LYS A 45 -6.57 -12.97 35.41
CA LYS A 45 -5.60 -13.52 36.37
C LYS A 45 -4.22 -13.69 35.75
N ASP A 46 -4.16 -13.86 34.43
CA ASP A 46 -2.92 -14.11 33.68
C ASP A 46 -2.14 -12.82 33.41
N SER A 47 -2.72 -11.65 33.69
CA SER A 47 -2.05 -10.35 33.49
C SER A 47 -1.13 -9.93 34.63
N SER A 48 -1.18 -10.60 35.80
CA SER A 48 -0.39 -10.21 36.98
C SER A 48 0.96 -10.93 37.02
N SER A 49 2.05 -10.22 36.72
CA SER A 49 3.41 -10.75 36.92
C SER A 49 3.84 -10.77 38.39
N ASP A 50 3.15 -10.01 39.25
CA ASP A 50 3.43 -9.83 40.68
C ASP A 50 2.30 -10.32 41.61
N GLY A 51 1.26 -10.95 41.06
CA GLY A 51 0.12 -11.48 41.81
C GLY A 51 -0.87 -10.44 42.34
N LYS A 52 -0.76 -9.16 41.94
CA LYS A 52 -1.71 -8.10 42.34
C LYS A 52 -2.88 -8.00 41.36
N THR A 53 -4.09 -7.92 41.89
CA THR A 53 -5.32 -7.69 41.13
C THR A 53 -5.42 -6.23 40.67
N ALA A 54 -5.80 -6.00 39.42
CA ALA A 54 -5.82 -4.67 38.81
C ALA A 54 -6.93 -3.77 39.38
N THR A 55 -6.60 -2.84 40.28
CA THR A 55 -7.59 -2.08 41.07
C THR A 55 -8.51 -1.15 40.27
N GLN A 56 -8.12 -0.81 39.04
CA GLN A 56 -8.87 0.10 38.17
C GLN A 56 -9.14 -0.55 36.81
N LEU A 57 -10.34 -0.33 36.28
CA LEU A 57 -10.64 -0.57 34.87
C LEU A 57 -10.31 0.70 34.09
N VAL A 58 -9.29 0.61 33.23
CA VAL A 58 -8.80 1.73 32.41
C VAL A 58 -9.16 1.45 30.96
N LEU A 59 -10.09 2.22 30.42
CA LEU A 59 -10.58 2.12 29.05
C LEU A 59 -9.99 3.25 28.20
N ASP A 60 -9.64 2.95 26.95
CA ASP A 60 -9.33 3.95 25.95
C ASP A 60 -10.59 4.72 25.57
N ALA A 61 -10.54 6.05 25.56
CA ALA A 61 -11.68 6.92 25.28
C ALA A 61 -11.22 8.26 24.68
N GLU A 62 -11.54 8.51 23.41
CA GLU A 62 -11.14 9.73 22.70
C GLU A 62 -12.37 10.46 22.16
N ASN A 63 -12.56 11.72 22.54
CA ASN A 63 -13.70 12.52 22.10
C ASN A 63 -13.57 12.87 20.61
N PRO A 64 -14.45 12.39 19.72
CA PRO A 64 -14.40 12.72 18.30
C PRO A 64 -15.14 14.01 17.95
N ASN A 65 -15.90 14.56 18.89
CA ASN A 65 -16.83 15.66 18.62
C ASN A 65 -16.09 17.00 18.55
N PRO A 66 -16.73 18.05 17.99
CA PRO A 66 -16.24 19.41 18.08
C PRO A 66 -15.92 19.81 19.53
N LYS A 67 -14.89 20.63 19.68
CA LYS A 67 -14.45 21.13 21.00
C LYS A 67 -15.62 21.73 21.77
N GLY A 68 -15.85 21.22 22.99
CA GLY A 68 -16.93 21.66 23.88
C GLY A 68 -18.18 20.78 23.85
N THR A 69 -18.28 19.81 22.94
CA THR A 69 -19.36 18.81 22.93
C THR A 69 -18.97 17.59 23.79
N PRO A 70 -19.74 17.24 24.84
CA PRO A 70 -19.43 16.11 25.71
C PRO A 70 -19.55 14.76 24.99
N PHE A 71 -18.53 13.91 25.13
CA PHE A 71 -18.52 12.55 24.59
C PHE A 71 -19.27 11.55 25.47
N ILE A 72 -18.93 11.47 26.76
CA ILE A 72 -19.52 10.53 27.72
C ILE A 72 -20.75 11.17 28.36
N LYS A 73 -21.89 10.48 28.31
CA LYS A 73 -23.17 10.94 28.89
C LYS A 73 -23.48 10.28 30.22
N SER A 74 -23.22 8.97 30.34
CA SER A 74 -23.37 8.25 31.60
C SER A 74 -22.48 7.01 31.64
N VAL A 75 -22.12 6.60 32.86
CA VAL A 75 -21.39 5.36 33.15
C VAL A 75 -22.11 4.65 34.29
N LYS A 76 -22.39 3.37 34.13
CA LYS A 76 -22.98 2.52 35.17
C LYS A 76 -22.15 1.28 35.39
N VAL A 77 -22.10 0.81 36.64
CA VAL A 77 -21.50 -0.49 37.00
C VAL A 77 -22.50 -1.29 37.81
N GLY A 78 -22.81 -2.53 37.39
CA GLY A 78 -23.83 -3.35 38.02
C GLY A 78 -25.23 -2.69 38.05
N GLY A 79 -25.51 -1.82 37.07
CA GLY A 79 -26.76 -1.07 36.96
C GLY A 79 -26.84 0.21 37.83
N LEU A 80 -25.77 0.57 38.56
CA LEU A 80 -25.72 1.79 39.37
C LEU A 80 -25.02 2.92 38.61
N ASP A 81 -25.67 4.08 38.49
CA ASP A 81 -25.08 5.29 37.91
C ASP A 81 -23.89 5.79 38.75
N LEU A 82 -22.78 6.08 38.05
CA LEU A 82 -21.58 6.64 38.65
C LEU A 82 -21.50 8.14 38.37
N ALA A 83 -21.06 8.90 39.39
CA ALA A 83 -20.78 10.32 39.24
C ALA A 83 -19.31 10.55 38.86
N GLU A 84 -19.07 11.41 37.89
CA GLU A 84 -17.71 11.83 37.51
C GLU A 84 -16.98 12.46 38.71
N GLY A 85 -15.69 12.15 38.84
CA GLY A 85 -14.82 12.59 39.95
C GLY A 85 -14.95 11.77 41.24
N THR A 86 -15.96 10.89 41.37
CA THR A 86 -16.14 10.03 42.56
C THR A 86 -16.29 8.54 42.22
N GLY A 87 -16.97 8.19 41.13
CA GLY A 87 -17.11 6.81 40.64
C GLY A 87 -16.29 6.52 39.37
N TYR A 88 -16.08 7.51 38.51
CA TYR A 88 -15.19 7.42 37.37
C TYR A 88 -14.47 8.76 37.12
N THR A 89 -13.39 8.74 36.33
CA THR A 89 -12.70 9.93 35.82
C THR A 89 -12.56 9.82 34.31
N TYR A 90 -13.02 10.82 33.56
CA TYR A 90 -12.69 10.96 32.14
C TYR A 90 -11.48 11.89 31.98
N ASP A 91 -10.33 11.29 31.68
CA ASP A 91 -9.09 12.01 31.38
C ASP A 91 -9.00 12.23 29.88
N GLU A 92 -9.54 13.36 29.41
CA GLU A 92 -9.57 13.73 27.99
C GLU A 92 -8.16 13.94 27.42
N GLU A 93 -7.20 14.41 28.24
CA GLU A 93 -5.81 14.63 27.81
C GLU A 93 -5.09 13.31 27.50
N ASN A 94 -5.21 12.33 28.39
CA ASN A 94 -4.61 11.01 28.20
C ASN A 94 -5.52 10.04 27.42
N LYS A 95 -6.71 10.50 27.02
CA LYS A 95 -7.71 9.73 26.27
C LYS A 95 -8.14 8.47 27.01
N LYS A 96 -8.43 8.57 28.31
CA LYS A 96 -8.81 7.44 29.17
C LYS A 96 -10.11 7.68 29.94
N LEU A 97 -10.91 6.63 30.07
CA LEU A 97 -11.94 6.53 31.10
C LEU A 97 -11.45 5.58 32.19
N ILE A 98 -11.37 6.06 33.42
CA ILE A 98 -10.86 5.31 34.57
C ILE A 98 -12.01 5.07 35.54
N ILE A 99 -12.31 3.81 35.81
CA ILE A 99 -13.33 3.37 36.78
C ILE A 99 -12.61 2.69 37.93
N ASP A 100 -12.85 3.15 39.16
CA ASP A 100 -12.37 2.45 40.35
C ASP A 100 -13.11 1.11 40.46
N PHE A 101 -12.37 0.01 40.30
CA PHE A 101 -12.94 -1.32 40.22
C PHE A 101 -12.81 -2.11 41.53
N ASP A 102 -12.12 -1.56 42.55
CA ASP A 102 -11.93 -2.22 43.86
C ASP A 102 -13.22 -2.32 44.67
N LEU A 103 -14.19 -1.48 44.34
CA LEU A 103 -15.51 -1.47 44.99
C LEU A 103 -16.46 -2.53 44.42
N TYR A 104 -16.04 -3.26 43.38
CA TYR A 104 -16.89 -4.25 42.71
C TYR A 104 -16.25 -5.64 42.67
N SER A 105 -17.06 -6.63 42.26
CA SER A 105 -16.59 -8.01 42.08
C SER A 105 -15.65 -8.14 40.88
N ASP A 106 -14.95 -9.27 40.79
CA ASP A 106 -14.02 -9.57 39.69
C ASP A 106 -14.69 -9.63 38.31
N ASP A 107 -16.02 -9.66 38.26
CA ASP A 107 -16.86 -9.83 37.08
C ASP A 107 -18.06 -8.88 37.20
N MET A 108 -18.15 -7.88 36.33
CA MET A 108 -19.18 -6.85 36.38
C MET A 108 -19.58 -6.32 35.02
N ASP A 109 -20.87 -6.00 34.91
CA ASP A 109 -21.43 -5.31 33.77
C ASP A 109 -21.19 -3.80 33.89
N VAL A 110 -20.64 -3.23 32.82
CA VAL A 110 -20.43 -1.79 32.66
C VAL A 110 -21.27 -1.31 31.48
N GLU A 111 -22.10 -0.30 31.73
CA GLU A 111 -22.91 0.38 30.72
C GLU A 111 -22.36 1.79 30.50
N ILE A 112 -22.11 2.17 29.24
CA ILE A 112 -21.65 3.51 28.90
C ILE A 112 -22.51 4.08 27.78
N GLU A 113 -23.06 5.27 28.00
CA GLU A 113 -23.74 6.03 26.96
C GLU A 113 -22.81 7.13 26.43
N THR A 114 -22.61 7.17 25.12
CA THR A 114 -21.84 8.20 24.42
C THR A 114 -22.69 8.96 23.40
N TYR A 115 -22.27 10.19 23.13
CA TYR A 115 -22.87 11.08 22.13
C TYR A 115 -21.84 11.40 21.06
N LEU A 116 -22.24 11.28 19.80
CA LEU A 116 -21.39 11.36 18.63
C LEU A 116 -22.00 12.33 17.60
N GLU A 117 -21.18 13.14 16.93
CA GLU A 117 -21.58 14.00 15.82
C GLU A 117 -20.84 13.59 14.52
N PRO A 118 -21.30 12.55 13.81
CA PRO A 118 -20.56 11.95 12.68
C PRO A 118 -20.22 12.93 11.55
N LYS A 119 -21.10 13.90 11.31
CA LYS A 119 -20.95 14.96 10.30
C LYS A 119 -19.74 15.87 10.53
N HIS A 120 -19.31 16.01 11.79
CA HIS A 120 -18.18 16.88 12.15
C HIS A 120 -16.86 16.11 12.32
N ASN A 121 -16.86 14.79 12.13
CA ASN A 121 -15.66 13.96 12.32
C ASN A 121 -14.84 13.84 11.01
N ALA A 122 -14.23 14.95 10.59
CA ALA A 122 -13.41 15.03 9.37
C ALA A 122 -12.11 14.20 9.41
N ALA A 123 -11.74 13.68 10.59
CA ALA A 123 -10.62 12.75 10.75
C ALA A 123 -10.90 11.35 10.17
N LEU A 124 -12.17 11.03 9.89
CA LEU A 124 -12.63 9.76 9.31
C LEU A 124 -12.17 8.53 10.12
N THR A 125 -12.24 8.61 11.45
CA THR A 125 -11.91 7.53 12.39
C THR A 125 -12.90 7.49 13.56
N GLY A 126 -13.31 6.30 13.98
CA GLY A 126 -14.52 6.09 14.76
C GLY A 126 -15.75 6.14 13.87
N LEU A 127 -16.87 6.67 14.37
CA LEU A 127 -18.10 6.89 13.59
C LEU A 127 -18.07 8.25 12.90
N TYR A 128 -18.27 8.30 11.58
CA TYR A 128 -18.27 9.53 10.79
C TYR A 128 -19.24 9.45 9.62
N GLN A 129 -19.48 10.59 8.97
CA GLN A 129 -20.35 10.67 7.79
C GLN A 129 -19.51 10.82 6.51
N SER A 130 -19.72 9.90 5.56
CA SER A 130 -19.28 10.01 4.17
C SER A 130 -20.52 10.21 3.30
N ASP A 131 -20.74 11.44 2.86
CA ASP A 131 -21.91 11.85 2.07
C ASP A 131 -23.23 11.35 2.67
N SER A 132 -23.93 10.43 2.03
CA SER A 132 -25.22 9.91 2.53
C SER A 132 -25.10 8.74 3.52
N VAL A 133 -23.88 8.32 3.85
CA VAL A 133 -23.58 7.12 4.64
C VAL A 133 -22.90 7.50 5.96
N ILE A 134 -23.46 7.01 7.07
CA ILE A 134 -22.83 7.04 8.39
C ILE A 134 -22.11 5.71 8.58
N VAL A 135 -20.78 5.76 8.65
CA VAL A 135 -19.89 4.59 8.57
C VAL A 135 -18.80 4.68 9.64
N THR A 136 -18.13 3.56 9.90
CA THR A 136 -17.04 3.47 10.86
C THR A 136 -15.71 3.08 10.24
N GLN A 137 -14.62 3.64 10.78
CA GLN A 137 -13.25 3.14 10.61
C GLN A 137 -12.61 2.97 11.99
N CYS A 138 -12.36 1.72 12.38
CA CYS A 138 -11.89 1.39 13.73
C CYS A 138 -10.41 1.02 13.79
N GLU A 139 -9.79 0.62 12.67
CA GLU A 139 -8.36 0.32 12.67
C GLU A 139 -7.49 1.60 12.60
N SER A 140 -6.45 1.74 13.41
CA SER A 140 -5.96 0.81 14.45
C SER A 140 -6.57 1.03 15.85
N GLN A 141 -6.99 2.26 16.14
CA GLN A 141 -7.41 2.70 17.48
C GLN A 141 -8.62 3.64 17.40
N GLY A 142 -9.52 3.37 16.46
CA GLY A 142 -10.71 4.20 16.20
C GLY A 142 -11.94 3.81 17.02
N PHE A 143 -12.01 2.60 17.57
CA PHE A 143 -13.21 2.16 18.32
C PHE A 143 -13.40 2.96 19.63
N ARG A 144 -12.30 3.39 20.27
CA ARG A 144 -12.32 4.31 21.42
C ARG A 144 -12.96 5.68 21.13
N ARG A 145 -13.14 6.03 19.85
CA ARG A 145 -13.85 7.23 19.38
C ARG A 145 -15.35 6.99 19.18
N ILE A 146 -15.84 5.79 19.48
CA ILE A 146 -17.26 5.42 19.46
C ILE A 146 -17.76 5.25 20.89
N THR A 147 -17.06 4.43 21.67
CA THR A 147 -17.36 4.19 23.09
C THR A 147 -16.07 3.81 23.82
N PRO A 148 -15.90 4.17 25.11
CA PRO A 148 -14.77 3.74 25.90
C PRO A 148 -14.61 2.22 25.90
N PHE A 149 -13.41 1.71 25.59
CA PHE A 149 -13.17 0.27 25.48
C PHE A 149 -11.72 -0.14 25.76
N LEU A 150 -11.45 -1.44 25.92
CA LEU A 150 -10.09 -1.98 25.90
C LEU A 150 -9.64 -2.09 24.43
N ASP A 151 -9.25 -0.98 23.84
CA ASP A 151 -9.08 -0.84 22.39
C ASP A 151 -7.69 -1.32 21.93
N ARG A 152 -7.50 -2.64 22.01
CA ARG A 152 -6.28 -3.39 21.71
C ARG A 152 -6.63 -4.73 21.05
N PRO A 153 -5.81 -5.24 20.10
CA PRO A 153 -6.23 -6.34 19.21
C PRO A 153 -6.23 -7.73 19.87
N ASP A 154 -5.61 -7.91 21.03
CA ASP A 154 -5.67 -9.15 21.82
C ASP A 154 -6.87 -9.24 22.77
N VAL A 155 -7.75 -8.23 22.79
CA VAL A 155 -9.06 -8.32 23.45
C VAL A 155 -10.12 -8.61 22.39
N MET A 156 -10.49 -9.89 22.28
CA MET A 156 -11.49 -10.36 21.32
C MET A 156 -12.81 -10.68 22.01
N ALA A 157 -13.92 -10.19 21.45
CA ALA A 157 -15.25 -10.42 21.98
C ALA A 157 -16.25 -10.71 20.87
N LYS A 158 -17.37 -11.37 21.20
CA LYS A 158 -18.54 -11.48 20.32
C LYS A 158 -19.34 -10.19 20.39
N TYR A 159 -19.94 -9.79 19.27
CA TYR A 159 -20.69 -8.53 19.19
C TYR A 159 -22.15 -8.79 18.81
N GLU A 160 -23.04 -8.17 19.58
CA GLU A 160 -24.44 -7.97 19.20
C GLU A 160 -24.68 -6.47 19.01
N VAL A 161 -25.24 -6.09 17.88
CA VAL A 161 -25.40 -4.68 17.49
C VAL A 161 -26.85 -4.43 17.11
N THR A 162 -27.51 -3.53 17.84
CA THR A 162 -28.81 -2.99 17.45
C THR A 162 -28.64 -1.61 16.87
N ILE A 163 -29.20 -1.36 15.69
CA ILE A 163 -29.18 -0.06 15.04
C ILE A 163 -30.61 0.41 14.89
N THR A 164 -30.87 1.68 15.21
CA THR A 164 -32.16 2.34 15.04
C THR A 164 -31.97 3.66 14.31
N ALA A 165 -32.80 3.94 13.30
CA ALA A 165 -32.73 5.16 12.51
C ALA A 165 -34.08 5.58 11.91
N ASP A 166 -34.14 6.79 11.34
CA ASP A 166 -35.25 7.16 10.45
C ASP A 166 -35.03 6.51 9.07
N PRO A 167 -36.00 5.73 8.54
CA PRO A 167 -35.86 5.05 7.24
C PRO A 167 -35.72 6.00 6.04
N LYS A 168 -36.04 7.29 6.16
CA LYS A 168 -35.78 8.29 5.11
C LYS A 168 -34.33 8.73 5.07
N HIS A 169 -33.64 8.68 6.21
CA HIS A 169 -32.24 9.07 6.34
C HIS A 169 -31.32 7.85 6.12
N CYS A 170 -31.61 6.74 6.81
CA CYS A 170 -30.87 5.49 6.72
C CYS A 170 -31.79 4.31 6.38
N PRO A 171 -32.29 4.17 5.13
CA PRO A 171 -33.12 3.03 4.75
C PRO A 171 -32.39 1.68 4.87
N VAL A 172 -31.07 1.67 4.73
CA VAL A 172 -30.22 0.49 4.92
C VAL A 172 -29.47 0.62 6.25
N LEU A 173 -29.58 -0.41 7.09
CA LEU A 173 -28.86 -0.54 8.36
C LEU A 173 -28.00 -1.79 8.34
N MET A 174 -26.69 -1.67 8.60
CA MET A 174 -25.77 -2.80 8.58
C MET A 174 -24.75 -2.75 9.73
N ALA A 175 -24.43 -3.92 10.26
CA ALA A 175 -23.27 -4.16 11.13
C ALA A 175 -22.64 -5.53 10.79
N ASN A 176 -21.51 -5.85 11.41
CA ASN A 176 -20.87 -7.17 11.27
C ASN A 176 -21.84 -8.32 11.62
N GLY A 177 -21.57 -9.51 11.08
CA GLY A 177 -22.28 -10.74 11.43
C GLY A 177 -23.58 -10.93 10.65
N ASN A 178 -24.49 -11.73 11.21
CA ASN A 178 -25.75 -12.07 10.55
C ASN A 178 -26.87 -11.17 11.08
N LYS A 179 -27.71 -10.66 10.16
CA LYS A 179 -28.95 -9.97 10.55
C LYS A 179 -29.92 -10.98 11.19
N THR A 180 -30.23 -10.82 12.47
CA THR A 180 -31.11 -11.73 13.22
C THR A 180 -32.52 -11.17 13.39
N GLN A 181 -32.68 -9.84 13.40
CA GLN A 181 -33.99 -9.18 13.50
C GLN A 181 -34.01 -7.88 12.67
N GLU A 182 -35.19 -7.51 12.19
CA GLU A 182 -35.47 -6.18 11.63
C GLU A 182 -36.94 -5.83 11.80
N GLY A 183 -37.27 -4.55 11.85
CA GLY A 183 -38.66 -4.12 11.93
C GLY A 183 -38.84 -2.63 12.14
N THR A 184 -40.09 -2.20 12.33
CA THR A 184 -40.44 -0.83 12.66
C THR A 184 -40.67 -0.66 14.16
N ILE A 185 -40.33 0.52 14.70
CA ILE A 185 -40.58 0.86 16.10
C ILE A 185 -41.93 1.58 16.19
N ALA A 186 -42.90 0.94 16.84
CA ALA A 186 -44.26 1.42 16.95
C ALA A 186 -44.32 2.88 17.44
N ASN A 187 -45.13 3.70 16.78
CA ASN A 187 -45.38 5.11 17.10
C ASN A 187 -44.14 6.05 17.09
N SER A 188 -43.00 5.62 16.55
CA SER A 188 -41.78 6.45 16.48
C SER A 188 -41.45 6.96 15.07
N GLY A 189 -41.97 6.32 14.02
CA GLY A 189 -41.56 6.58 12.63
C GLY A 189 -40.17 6.02 12.26
N ARG A 190 -39.48 5.34 13.18
CA ARG A 190 -38.14 4.78 13.03
C ARG A 190 -38.19 3.26 12.81
N HIS A 191 -37.12 2.71 12.27
CA HIS A 191 -36.94 1.26 12.09
C HIS A 191 -35.67 0.78 12.79
N TYR A 192 -35.51 -0.53 12.91
CA TYR A 192 -34.34 -1.14 13.54
C TYR A 192 -33.87 -2.39 12.81
N ALA A 193 -32.60 -2.72 13.01
CA ALA A 193 -32.00 -4.02 12.67
C ALA A 193 -31.11 -4.50 13.81
N VAL A 194 -31.07 -5.80 14.05
CA VAL A 194 -30.20 -6.47 15.03
C VAL A 194 -29.28 -7.43 14.29
N TYR A 195 -27.98 -7.33 14.61
CA TYR A 195 -26.92 -8.15 14.04
C TYR A 195 -26.17 -8.89 15.14
N GLU A 196 -25.87 -10.16 14.89
CA GLU A 196 -25.07 -11.00 15.78
C GLU A 196 -23.88 -11.56 15.01
N ASP A 197 -22.67 -11.23 15.49
CA ASP A 197 -21.43 -11.86 15.01
C ASP A 197 -21.02 -12.98 15.98
N PRO A 198 -21.12 -14.26 15.55
CA PRO A 198 -20.83 -15.39 16.42
C PRO A 198 -19.33 -15.57 16.71
N TRP A 199 -18.46 -14.89 15.95
CA TRP A 199 -17.01 -15.03 16.04
C TRP A 199 -16.42 -13.94 16.95
N PRO A 200 -15.62 -14.30 17.97
CA PRO A 200 -14.85 -13.33 18.73
C PRO A 200 -13.92 -12.56 17.79
N LYS A 201 -13.95 -11.23 17.89
CA LYS A 201 -13.08 -10.34 17.12
C LYS A 201 -12.61 -9.16 17.99
N PRO A 202 -11.44 -8.58 17.68
CA PRO A 202 -11.02 -7.32 18.30
C PRO A 202 -11.85 -6.13 17.83
N SER A 203 -11.82 -5.06 18.63
CA SER A 203 -12.57 -3.82 18.40
C SER A 203 -12.24 -3.14 17.07
N TYR A 204 -11.04 -3.32 16.53
CA TYR A 204 -10.64 -2.70 15.27
C TYR A 204 -11.40 -3.24 14.04
N LEU A 205 -11.99 -4.45 14.15
CA LEU A 205 -12.81 -5.08 13.10
C LEU A 205 -14.30 -4.77 13.22
N PHE A 206 -14.69 -3.94 14.19
CA PHE A 206 -16.06 -3.48 14.33
C PHE A 206 -16.44 -2.55 13.17
N CYS A 207 -17.59 -2.80 12.56
CA CYS A 207 -18.16 -1.95 11.53
C CYS A 207 -19.68 -1.80 11.66
N THR A 208 -20.14 -0.57 11.42
CA THR A 208 -21.51 -0.29 11.01
C THR A 208 -21.52 0.69 9.84
N ALA A 209 -22.45 0.50 8.91
CA ALA A 209 -22.60 1.34 7.72
C ALA A 209 -24.09 1.52 7.40
N ASN A 210 -24.58 2.76 7.49
CA ASN A 210 -26.01 3.06 7.47
C ASN A 210 -26.29 4.29 6.61
N GLY A 211 -27.25 4.20 5.69
CA GLY A 211 -27.49 5.30 4.76
C GLY A 211 -28.38 4.94 3.59
N LYS A 212 -28.35 5.81 2.57
CA LYS A 212 -29.08 5.64 1.30
C LYS A 212 -28.22 4.85 0.32
N LEU A 213 -28.33 3.53 0.41
CA LEU A 213 -27.54 2.61 -0.38
C LEU A 213 -28.42 1.76 -1.30
N GLU A 214 -27.86 1.39 -2.44
CA GLU A 214 -28.34 0.32 -3.31
C GLU A 214 -27.22 -0.70 -3.49
N CYS A 215 -27.53 -1.90 -4.00
CA CYS A 215 -26.50 -2.91 -4.23
C CYS A 215 -26.73 -3.73 -5.48
N VAL A 216 -25.62 -4.21 -6.04
CA VAL A 216 -25.60 -5.43 -6.84
C VAL A 216 -25.32 -6.62 -5.93
N GLU A 217 -25.98 -7.74 -6.19
CA GLU A 217 -25.84 -8.96 -5.40
C GLU A 217 -25.78 -10.22 -6.25
N GLN A 218 -25.07 -11.23 -5.76
CA GLN A 218 -25.09 -12.57 -6.35
C GLN A 218 -24.92 -13.66 -5.28
N PRO A 219 -25.58 -14.83 -5.45
CA PRO A 219 -25.39 -15.95 -4.55
C PRO A 219 -24.06 -16.67 -4.84
N PHE A 220 -23.34 -17.02 -3.78
CA PHE A 220 -22.17 -17.90 -3.82
C PHE A 220 -22.46 -19.19 -3.06
N THR A 221 -21.97 -20.32 -3.56
CA THR A 221 -22.05 -21.60 -2.85
C THR A 221 -20.65 -22.07 -2.54
N THR A 222 -20.32 -22.10 -1.27
CA THR A 222 -19.01 -22.51 -0.79
C THR A 222 -18.72 -23.99 -1.09
N LYS A 223 -17.44 -24.37 -0.99
CA LYS A 223 -16.97 -25.76 -1.05
C LYS A 223 -17.74 -26.69 -0.09
N ASN A 224 -18.11 -26.19 1.10
CA ASN A 224 -18.91 -26.92 2.10
C ASN A 224 -20.44 -26.82 1.92
N LYS A 225 -20.91 -26.29 0.78
CA LYS A 225 -22.34 -26.15 0.40
C LYS A 225 -23.15 -25.13 1.21
N THR A 226 -22.48 -24.26 1.97
CA THR A 226 -23.11 -23.09 2.59
C THR A 226 -23.49 -22.09 1.49
N LYS A 227 -24.68 -21.49 1.62
CA LYS A 227 -25.14 -20.42 0.75
C LYS A 227 -24.75 -19.09 1.37
N VAL A 228 -24.00 -18.29 0.62
CA VAL A 228 -23.56 -16.95 1.01
C VAL A 228 -24.14 -15.97 0.00
N MET A 229 -24.71 -14.86 0.46
CA MET A 229 -25.06 -13.76 -0.45
C MET A 229 -23.92 -12.75 -0.47
N LEU A 230 -23.40 -12.46 -1.67
CA LEU A 230 -22.38 -11.44 -1.88
C LEU A 230 -23.08 -10.16 -2.30
N ARG A 231 -22.74 -9.03 -1.67
CA ARG A 231 -23.32 -7.73 -1.99
C ARG A 231 -22.26 -6.65 -2.06
N VAL A 232 -22.37 -5.79 -3.06
CA VAL A 232 -21.61 -4.54 -3.16
C VAL A 232 -22.60 -3.39 -3.08
N PHE A 233 -22.55 -2.64 -1.99
CA PHE A 233 -23.37 -1.47 -1.72
C PHE A 233 -22.66 -0.20 -2.18
N THR A 234 -23.42 0.68 -2.83
CA THR A 234 -22.97 1.99 -3.33
C THR A 234 -24.03 3.04 -3.02
N GLU A 235 -23.70 4.32 -3.23
CA GLU A 235 -24.75 5.34 -3.30
C GLU A 235 -25.76 5.05 -4.42
N ILE A 236 -26.96 5.63 -4.29
CA ILE A 236 -28.06 5.46 -5.25
C ILE A 236 -27.65 5.94 -6.64
N GLY A 237 -27.82 5.09 -7.66
CA GLY A 237 -27.47 5.35 -9.05
C GLY A 237 -26.12 4.79 -9.50
N GLU A 238 -25.30 4.27 -8.59
CA GLU A 238 -23.92 3.85 -8.87
C GLU A 238 -23.70 2.32 -8.84
N SER A 239 -24.72 1.52 -8.47
CA SER A 239 -24.56 0.08 -8.20
C SER A 239 -24.04 -0.72 -9.40
N GLU A 240 -24.40 -0.31 -10.61
CA GLU A 240 -23.91 -0.94 -11.84
C GLU A 240 -22.38 -0.86 -11.97
N LYS A 241 -21.74 0.21 -11.46
CA LYS A 241 -20.28 0.34 -11.42
C LYS A 241 -19.64 -0.62 -10.40
N GLY A 242 -20.41 -1.21 -9.49
CA GLY A 242 -19.93 -2.18 -8.49
C GLY A 242 -19.86 -3.63 -8.97
N LYS A 243 -20.24 -3.93 -10.23
CA LYS A 243 -20.28 -5.31 -10.75
C LYS A 243 -18.90 -5.98 -10.81
N HIS A 244 -17.88 -5.24 -11.25
CA HIS A 244 -16.52 -5.77 -11.28
C HIS A 244 -16.00 -6.14 -9.89
N ALA A 245 -16.30 -5.33 -8.87
CA ALA A 245 -15.98 -5.65 -7.49
C ALA A 245 -16.73 -6.90 -6.99
N LEU A 246 -18.01 -7.06 -7.36
CA LEU A 246 -18.80 -8.24 -6.99
C LEU A 246 -18.27 -9.54 -7.63
N GLU A 247 -17.84 -9.46 -8.89
CA GLU A 247 -17.20 -10.58 -9.61
C GLU A 247 -15.82 -10.91 -9.02
N SER A 248 -15.03 -9.88 -8.74
CA SER A 248 -13.73 -10.00 -8.07
C SER A 248 -13.86 -10.73 -6.73
N LEU A 249 -14.83 -10.34 -5.90
CA LEU A 249 -15.11 -10.98 -4.62
C LEU A 249 -15.42 -12.48 -4.78
N ALA A 250 -16.26 -12.85 -5.73
CA ALA A 250 -16.58 -14.26 -5.99
C ALA A 250 -15.35 -15.07 -6.46
N ARG A 251 -14.48 -14.46 -7.27
CA ARG A 251 -13.21 -15.08 -7.71
C ARG A 251 -12.26 -15.28 -6.53
N SER A 252 -12.11 -14.26 -5.67
CA SER A 252 -11.27 -14.34 -4.46
C SER A 252 -11.77 -15.42 -3.51
N MET A 253 -13.09 -15.50 -3.27
CA MET A 253 -13.69 -16.58 -2.49
C MET A 253 -13.35 -17.96 -3.04
N LYS A 254 -13.51 -18.16 -4.35
CA LYS A 254 -13.25 -19.44 -4.98
C LYS A 254 -11.78 -19.84 -4.90
N TRP A 255 -10.89 -18.89 -5.17
CA TRP A 255 -9.45 -19.13 -5.15
C TRP A 255 -8.95 -19.50 -3.75
N ASP A 256 -9.42 -18.81 -2.71
CA ASP A 256 -8.99 -19.09 -1.33
C ASP A 256 -9.48 -20.47 -0.83
N GLU A 257 -10.66 -20.92 -1.27
CA GLU A 257 -11.17 -22.28 -1.02
C GLU A 257 -10.35 -23.37 -1.72
N ASP A 258 -9.83 -23.07 -2.91
CA ASP A 258 -9.06 -24.03 -3.72
C ASP A 258 -7.61 -24.12 -3.25
N VAL A 259 -6.98 -22.98 -2.96
CA VAL A 259 -5.56 -22.89 -2.62
C VAL A 259 -5.33 -23.14 -1.14
N PHE A 260 -6.04 -22.45 -0.25
CA PHE A 260 -5.79 -22.46 1.19
C PHE A 260 -6.85 -23.18 2.04
N ASP A 261 -7.88 -23.76 1.43
CA ASP A 261 -9.01 -24.40 2.13
C ASP A 261 -9.75 -23.42 3.08
N CYS A 262 -9.67 -22.12 2.80
CA CYS A 262 -10.28 -21.07 3.58
C CYS A 262 -11.74 -20.85 3.12
N VAL A 263 -12.67 -21.48 3.83
CA VAL A 263 -14.11 -21.37 3.54
C VAL A 263 -14.74 -20.24 4.36
N TYR A 264 -15.53 -19.39 3.70
CA TYR A 264 -16.25 -18.30 4.37
C TYR A 264 -17.30 -18.80 5.37
N ASP A 265 -17.52 -18.01 6.43
CA ASP A 265 -18.09 -18.45 7.70
C ASP A 265 -19.32 -17.66 8.19
N LEU A 266 -19.90 -16.80 7.33
CA LEU A 266 -21.16 -16.09 7.57
C LEU A 266 -22.16 -16.26 6.41
N LYS A 267 -23.39 -15.78 6.58
CA LYS A 267 -24.46 -15.88 5.55
C LYS A 267 -24.39 -14.79 4.48
N ASP A 268 -23.84 -13.63 4.83
CA ASP A 268 -23.76 -12.47 3.96
C ASP A 268 -22.32 -11.94 3.99
N PHE A 269 -21.76 -11.63 2.82
CA PHE A 269 -20.53 -10.87 2.68
C PHE A 269 -20.88 -9.55 2.01
N ASN A 270 -20.77 -8.46 2.75
CA ASN A 270 -21.12 -7.13 2.26
C ASN A 270 -19.86 -6.28 2.07
N VAL A 271 -19.77 -5.61 0.93
CA VAL A 271 -18.81 -4.55 0.64
C VAL A 271 -19.59 -3.25 0.57
N VAL A 272 -19.13 -2.19 1.24
CA VAL A 272 -19.74 -0.85 1.19
C VAL A 272 -18.73 0.13 0.61
N SER A 273 -19.09 0.75 -0.50
CA SER A 273 -18.34 1.82 -1.13
C SER A 273 -18.68 3.16 -0.49
N VAL A 274 -17.66 3.96 -0.17
CA VAL A 274 -17.81 5.32 0.38
C VAL A 274 -16.84 6.31 -0.26
N ALA A 275 -17.31 7.53 -0.50
CA ALA A 275 -16.52 8.59 -1.13
C ALA A 275 -15.36 9.10 -0.24
N LYS A 276 -15.56 9.20 1.07
CA LYS A 276 -14.58 9.69 2.04
C LYS A 276 -14.05 8.53 2.90
N PHE A 277 -12.82 8.12 2.62
CA PHE A 277 -12.11 7.07 3.36
C PHE A 277 -10.60 7.37 3.45
N THR A 278 -10.01 7.40 4.64
CA THR A 278 -8.57 7.72 4.83
C THR A 278 -7.65 6.68 4.19
N PHE A 279 -8.00 5.41 4.32
CA PHE A 279 -7.25 4.28 3.77
C PHE A 279 -7.78 3.88 2.39
N GLY A 280 -7.34 2.74 1.87
CA GLY A 280 -7.90 2.16 0.65
C GLY A 280 -9.22 1.46 0.94
N ALA A 281 -9.14 0.40 1.73
CA ALA A 281 -10.28 -0.38 2.21
C ALA A 281 -10.00 -0.90 3.64
N MET A 282 -10.94 -1.67 4.19
CA MET A 282 -10.87 -2.21 5.54
C MET A 282 -11.64 -3.54 5.64
N GLU A 283 -11.00 -4.54 6.23
CA GLU A 283 -11.42 -5.94 6.27
C GLU A 283 -12.48 -6.28 7.32
N ASN A 284 -13.30 -5.31 7.75
CA ASN A 284 -14.22 -5.51 8.88
C ASN A 284 -15.08 -6.77 8.67
N LYS A 285 -15.11 -7.67 9.65
CA LYS A 285 -15.68 -9.03 9.52
C LYS A 285 -17.08 -9.03 8.89
N GLY A 286 -17.17 -9.45 7.62
CA GLY A 286 -18.40 -9.57 6.84
C GLY A 286 -19.07 -8.27 6.38
N LEU A 287 -18.45 -7.11 6.65
CA LEU A 287 -18.92 -5.78 6.24
C LEU A 287 -17.73 -4.89 5.89
N ASN A 288 -17.04 -5.23 4.82
CA ASN A 288 -15.85 -4.50 4.41
C ASN A 288 -16.23 -3.11 3.89
N VAL A 289 -15.40 -2.11 4.17
CA VAL A 289 -15.62 -0.72 3.72
C VAL A 289 -14.50 -0.34 2.78
N PHE A 290 -14.84 0.21 1.63
CA PHE A 290 -13.91 0.56 0.56
C PHE A 290 -14.10 2.01 0.13
N ARG A 291 -13.02 2.66 -0.26
CA ARG A 291 -13.12 3.89 -1.04
C ARG A 291 -13.77 3.60 -2.40
N ASP A 292 -14.56 4.53 -2.92
CA ASP A 292 -15.17 4.44 -4.26
C ASP A 292 -14.20 4.06 -5.38
N SER A 293 -12.96 4.58 -5.34
CA SER A 293 -11.92 4.25 -6.32
C SER A 293 -11.51 2.77 -6.37
N LEU A 294 -11.93 1.97 -5.38
CA LEU A 294 -11.61 0.55 -5.24
C LEU A 294 -12.87 -0.34 -5.34
N VAL A 295 -13.98 0.23 -5.82
CA VAL A 295 -15.23 -0.51 -6.06
C VAL A 295 -15.85 -0.12 -7.40
N LEU A 296 -15.95 1.19 -7.67
CA LEU A 296 -16.70 1.72 -8.80
C LEU A 296 -15.84 1.69 -10.07
N ALA A 297 -16.27 0.90 -11.05
CA ALA A 297 -15.67 0.86 -12.37
C ALA A 297 -16.71 0.75 -13.49
N SER A 298 -16.50 1.57 -14.53
CA SER A 298 -17.12 1.39 -15.84
C SER A 298 -16.08 1.69 -16.93
N PRO A 299 -16.24 1.19 -18.16
CA PRO A 299 -15.31 1.50 -19.26
C PRO A 299 -15.11 3.01 -19.45
N GLU A 300 -16.16 3.81 -19.22
CA GLU A 300 -16.14 5.26 -19.39
C GLU A 300 -15.41 6.00 -18.27
N THR A 301 -15.25 5.40 -17.08
CA THR A 301 -14.76 6.10 -15.85
C THR A 301 -13.48 5.50 -15.26
N ALA A 302 -13.22 4.21 -15.50
CA ALA A 302 -12.11 3.46 -14.92
C ALA A 302 -11.14 2.95 -16.00
N THR A 303 -9.84 3.09 -15.72
CA THR A 303 -8.76 2.55 -16.54
C THR A 303 -8.52 1.07 -16.23
N ASP A 304 -7.77 0.39 -17.08
CA ASP A 304 -7.33 -0.99 -16.83
C ASP A 304 -6.58 -1.13 -15.50
N GLY A 305 -5.78 -0.11 -15.14
CA GLY A 305 -5.11 -0.07 -13.84
C GLY A 305 -6.09 0.07 -12.66
N ASP A 306 -7.22 0.77 -12.84
CA ASP A 306 -8.26 0.86 -11.81
C ASP A 306 -9.00 -0.49 -11.68
N TYR A 307 -9.37 -1.15 -12.79
CA TYR A 307 -9.97 -2.48 -12.76
C TYR A 307 -9.06 -3.52 -12.08
N GLN A 308 -7.76 -3.51 -12.41
CA GLN A 308 -6.79 -4.39 -11.77
C GLN A 308 -6.70 -4.10 -10.26
N ARG A 309 -6.58 -2.83 -9.88
CA ARG A 309 -6.52 -2.44 -8.47
C ARG A 309 -7.78 -2.82 -7.68
N ILE A 310 -8.96 -2.74 -8.30
CA ILE A 310 -10.21 -3.22 -7.69
C ILE A 310 -10.15 -4.73 -7.46
N LEU A 311 -9.70 -5.51 -8.46
CA LEU A 311 -9.56 -6.96 -8.34
C LEU A 311 -8.61 -7.33 -7.20
N ASP A 312 -7.45 -6.69 -7.15
CA ASP A 312 -6.40 -6.95 -6.17
C ASP A 312 -6.88 -6.62 -4.75
N VAL A 313 -7.39 -5.41 -4.53
CA VAL A 313 -7.80 -4.98 -3.18
C VAL A 313 -9.08 -5.69 -2.71
N ILE A 314 -10.03 -6.00 -3.59
CA ILE A 314 -11.18 -6.85 -3.21
C ILE A 314 -10.70 -8.23 -2.74
N GLY A 315 -9.70 -8.79 -3.42
CA GLY A 315 -9.03 -10.02 -2.98
C GLY A 315 -8.35 -9.85 -1.62
N HIS A 316 -7.52 -8.82 -1.47
CA HIS A 316 -6.83 -8.48 -0.23
C HIS A 316 -7.76 -8.48 0.98
N GLU A 317 -8.82 -7.68 0.93
CA GLU A 317 -9.74 -7.53 2.06
C GLU A 317 -10.58 -8.79 2.32
N TYR A 318 -10.84 -9.59 1.28
CA TYR A 318 -11.47 -10.90 1.47
C TYR A 318 -10.51 -11.88 2.18
N PHE A 319 -9.24 -11.91 1.76
CA PHE A 319 -8.24 -12.82 2.31
C PHE A 319 -7.95 -12.58 3.79
N HIS A 320 -8.05 -11.33 4.24
CA HIS A 320 -8.02 -10.96 5.66
C HIS A 320 -9.07 -11.68 6.51
N ASN A 321 -10.17 -12.20 5.93
CA ASN A 321 -11.14 -13.00 6.68
C ASN A 321 -10.48 -14.16 7.45
N TYR A 322 -9.37 -14.70 6.94
CA TYR A 322 -8.50 -15.61 7.67
C TYR A 322 -7.23 -14.92 8.21
N SER A 323 -6.43 -14.30 7.34
CA SER A 323 -5.15 -13.65 7.70
C SER A 323 -5.34 -12.24 8.27
N GLY A 324 -6.00 -12.13 9.43
CA GLY A 324 -6.25 -10.86 10.10
C GLY A 324 -7.47 -10.92 11.03
N ASN A 325 -8.52 -11.61 10.58
CA ASN A 325 -9.78 -11.70 11.32
C ASN A 325 -9.87 -12.96 12.17
N ARG A 326 -9.86 -14.15 11.54
CA ARG A 326 -9.94 -15.44 12.27
C ARG A 326 -8.66 -15.70 13.05
N VAL A 327 -7.51 -15.34 12.49
CA VAL A 327 -6.25 -15.27 13.23
C VAL A 327 -5.77 -13.82 13.22
N THR A 328 -5.80 -13.16 14.39
CA THR A 328 -5.55 -11.72 14.52
C THR A 328 -4.25 -11.43 15.28
N LEU A 329 -3.99 -10.16 15.56
CA LEU A 329 -2.73 -9.68 16.14
C LEU A 329 -2.76 -9.68 17.67
N ALA A 330 -1.72 -10.22 18.31
CA ALA A 330 -1.53 -10.07 19.75
C ALA A 330 -1.25 -8.61 20.16
N ASN A 331 -0.68 -7.81 19.25
CA ASN A 331 -0.43 -6.37 19.40
C ASN A 331 -0.06 -5.75 18.04
N TRP A 332 -0.15 -4.43 17.97
CA TRP A 332 0.09 -3.67 16.73
C TRP A 332 1.51 -3.78 16.15
N PHE A 333 2.53 -4.15 16.93
CA PHE A 333 3.88 -4.36 16.38
C PHE A 333 3.91 -5.54 15.41
N ASN A 334 3.01 -6.51 15.58
CA ASN A 334 2.91 -7.68 14.71
C ASN A 334 2.10 -7.40 13.44
N ILE A 335 1.78 -6.15 13.10
CA ILE A 335 0.94 -5.82 11.94
C ILE A 335 1.39 -6.49 10.63
N SER A 336 2.70 -6.62 10.38
CA SER A 336 3.22 -7.31 9.19
C SER A 336 2.82 -8.81 9.11
N LEU A 337 2.41 -9.42 10.23
CA LEU A 337 1.83 -10.77 10.21
C LEU A 337 0.55 -10.83 9.38
N LYS A 338 -0.38 -9.89 9.58
CA LYS A 338 -1.61 -9.87 8.78
C LYS A 338 -1.34 -9.26 7.41
N GLU A 339 -0.65 -8.12 7.36
CA GLU A 339 -0.46 -7.38 6.11
C GLU A 339 0.46 -8.11 5.14
N GLY A 340 1.65 -8.53 5.59
CA GLY A 340 2.60 -9.25 4.73
C GLY A 340 2.03 -10.57 4.23
N LEU A 341 1.27 -11.30 5.06
CA LEU A 341 0.62 -12.55 4.65
C LEU A 341 -0.53 -12.30 3.67
N THR A 342 -1.35 -11.27 3.90
CA THR A 342 -2.44 -10.94 3.00
C THR A 342 -1.94 -10.39 1.67
N VAL A 343 -0.92 -9.53 1.65
CA VAL A 343 -0.25 -9.08 0.40
C VAL A 343 0.36 -10.27 -0.34
N MET A 344 0.98 -11.23 0.37
CA MET A 344 1.48 -12.45 -0.28
C MET A 344 0.35 -13.26 -0.94
N ARG A 345 -0.80 -13.39 -0.28
CA ARG A 345 -2.00 -14.07 -0.81
C ARG A 345 -2.60 -13.31 -2.00
N GLU A 346 -2.68 -11.98 -1.91
CA GLU A 346 -3.08 -11.08 -3.01
C GLU A 346 -2.18 -11.30 -4.23
N GLN A 347 -0.87 -11.18 -4.09
CA GLN A 347 0.06 -11.34 -5.20
C GLN A 347 -0.02 -12.74 -5.84
N MET A 348 -0.24 -13.80 -5.05
CA MET A 348 -0.48 -15.15 -5.58
C MET A 348 -1.82 -15.25 -6.33
N PHE A 349 -2.86 -14.54 -5.89
CA PHE A 349 -4.14 -14.47 -6.58
C PHE A 349 -4.04 -13.67 -7.88
N THR A 350 -3.40 -12.51 -7.85
CA THR A 350 -3.19 -11.66 -9.04
C THR A 350 -2.42 -12.42 -10.11
N ALA A 351 -1.35 -13.12 -9.73
CA ALA A 351 -0.58 -13.96 -10.63
C ALA A 351 -1.42 -15.09 -11.26
N TYR A 352 -2.29 -15.76 -10.47
CA TYR A 352 -3.24 -16.76 -10.96
C TYR A 352 -4.24 -16.20 -11.99
N THR A 353 -4.62 -14.93 -11.84
CA THR A 353 -5.57 -14.27 -12.76
C THR A 353 -4.92 -13.60 -13.97
N THR A 354 -3.60 -13.46 -13.97
CA THR A 354 -2.82 -12.75 -14.99
C THR A 354 -1.62 -13.61 -15.44
N SER A 355 -0.40 -13.28 -14.98
CA SER A 355 0.85 -13.96 -15.29
C SER A 355 1.83 -13.80 -14.13
N ASP A 356 2.49 -14.90 -13.73
CA ASP A 356 3.51 -14.90 -12.67
C ASP A 356 4.62 -13.88 -12.92
N ALA A 357 5.14 -13.84 -14.16
CA ALA A 357 6.24 -12.95 -14.52
C ALA A 357 5.82 -11.48 -14.49
N LEU A 358 4.64 -11.17 -15.05
CA LEU A 358 4.13 -9.80 -15.08
C LEU A 358 3.86 -9.28 -13.67
N GLU A 359 3.20 -10.09 -12.84
CA GLU A 359 2.88 -9.73 -11.47
C GLU A 359 4.16 -9.52 -10.66
N ARG A 360 5.16 -10.39 -10.86
CA ARG A 360 6.45 -10.23 -10.21
C ARG A 360 7.16 -8.94 -10.62
N ILE A 361 7.16 -8.60 -11.91
CA ILE A 361 7.72 -7.36 -12.42
C ILE A 361 7.03 -6.15 -11.78
N ASN A 362 5.70 -6.15 -11.72
CA ASN A 362 4.93 -5.05 -11.12
C ASN A 362 5.26 -4.87 -9.63
N THR A 363 5.24 -5.97 -8.87
CA THR A 363 5.58 -5.95 -7.44
C THR A 363 6.99 -5.40 -7.22
N VAL A 364 8.00 -5.90 -7.95
CA VAL A 364 9.40 -5.47 -7.74
C VAL A 364 9.64 -4.04 -8.18
N ALA A 365 9.02 -3.60 -9.29
CA ALA A 365 9.08 -2.20 -9.71
C ALA A 365 8.48 -1.27 -8.62
N GLY A 366 7.35 -1.65 -8.03
CA GLY A 366 6.74 -0.94 -6.90
C GLY A 366 7.64 -0.90 -5.66
N LEU A 367 8.23 -2.03 -5.30
CA LEU A 367 9.17 -2.16 -4.17
C LEU A 367 10.39 -1.24 -4.35
N ARG A 368 10.98 -1.20 -5.54
CA ARG A 368 12.13 -0.32 -5.86
C ARG A 368 11.77 1.15 -5.80
N ALA A 369 10.59 1.52 -6.28
CA ALA A 369 10.13 2.91 -6.33
C ALA A 369 9.69 3.47 -4.96
N THR A 370 9.41 2.60 -3.97
CA THR A 370 8.82 3.03 -2.69
C THR A 370 9.53 2.43 -1.47
N GLN A 371 9.49 1.11 -1.31
CA GLN A 371 10.00 0.42 -0.13
C GLN A 371 11.52 0.56 0.00
N PHE A 372 12.27 0.34 -1.08
CA PHE A 372 13.72 0.50 -1.10
C PHE A 372 14.15 1.92 -0.75
N VAL A 373 13.40 2.91 -1.25
CA VAL A 373 13.61 4.32 -0.92
C VAL A 373 13.39 4.58 0.57
N THR A 374 12.37 3.94 1.16
CA THR A 374 12.05 4.09 2.59
C THR A 374 13.13 3.45 3.48
N ASP A 375 13.58 2.24 3.13
CA ASP A 375 14.61 1.49 3.88
C ASP A 375 15.99 2.16 3.85
N ASP A 376 16.26 3.00 2.85
CA ASP A 376 17.47 3.81 2.74
C ASP A 376 17.31 5.22 3.35
N SER A 377 16.15 5.54 3.95
CA SER A 377 15.83 6.87 4.50
C SER A 377 15.88 6.92 6.04
N PRO A 378 15.80 8.13 6.65
CA PRO A 378 15.61 8.31 8.10
C PRO A 378 14.39 7.59 8.70
N LEU A 379 13.42 7.21 7.86
CA LEU A 379 12.19 6.52 8.26
C LEU A 379 12.32 4.99 8.23
N ALA A 380 13.52 4.44 7.96
CA ALA A 380 13.75 3.00 7.97
C ALA A 380 13.35 2.37 9.31
N HIS A 381 12.67 1.24 9.24
CA HIS A 381 12.29 0.43 10.38
C HIS A 381 12.19 -1.05 9.95
N PRO A 382 12.32 -2.02 10.87
CA PRO A 382 12.13 -3.43 10.52
C PRO A 382 10.63 -3.77 10.31
N VAL A 383 10.33 -4.93 9.74
CA VAL A 383 8.94 -5.38 9.54
C VAL A 383 8.23 -5.76 10.86
N LEU A 384 9.00 -6.01 11.93
CA LEU A 384 8.55 -6.05 13.33
C LEU A 384 9.18 -4.86 14.08
N PRO A 385 8.54 -3.66 14.04
CA PRO A 385 9.03 -2.50 14.76
C PRO A 385 9.22 -2.80 16.26
N GLN A 386 10.27 -2.24 16.85
CA GLN A 386 10.53 -2.41 18.30
C GLN A 386 9.91 -1.27 19.12
N GLU A 387 9.80 -0.09 18.52
CA GLU A 387 9.27 1.14 19.12
C GLU A 387 8.44 1.91 18.09
N VAL A 388 7.30 2.48 18.50
CA VAL A 388 6.41 3.28 17.64
C VAL A 388 5.83 4.47 18.42
N GLU A 389 5.70 5.62 17.77
CA GLU A 389 5.05 6.82 18.36
C GLU A 389 3.56 6.90 17.99
N SER A 390 3.24 6.54 16.74
CA SER A 390 1.88 6.41 16.21
C SER A 390 1.76 5.08 15.49
N VAL A 391 0.72 4.31 15.81
CA VAL A 391 0.44 3.03 15.14
C VAL A 391 -0.03 3.27 13.71
N GLU A 392 -0.73 4.38 13.45
CA GLU A 392 -1.17 4.79 12.11
C GLU A 392 0.00 5.01 11.15
N ASN A 393 1.18 5.37 11.67
CA ASN A 393 2.40 5.53 10.90
C ASN A 393 3.12 4.20 10.62
N CYS A 394 2.63 3.06 11.13
CA CYS A 394 3.18 1.74 10.82
C CYS A 394 2.66 1.18 9.48
N TYR A 395 1.63 1.78 8.89
CA TYR A 395 1.08 1.35 7.60
C TYR A 395 1.99 1.80 6.45
N THR A 396 3.16 1.16 6.33
CA THR A 396 4.22 1.49 5.37
C THR A 396 4.46 0.36 4.39
N SER A 397 5.08 0.68 3.24
CA SER A 397 5.52 -0.32 2.28
C SER A 397 6.51 -1.34 2.86
N THR A 398 7.19 -1.01 3.96
CA THR A 398 8.00 -1.99 4.70
C THR A 398 7.13 -3.04 5.40
N ILE A 399 6.05 -2.64 6.08
CA ILE A 399 5.15 -3.60 6.74
C ILE A 399 4.42 -4.49 5.73
N TYR A 400 3.94 -3.90 4.63
CA TYR A 400 3.16 -4.57 3.59
C TYR A 400 4.07 -5.34 2.62
N GLU A 401 4.81 -4.61 1.79
CA GLU A 401 5.56 -5.17 0.66
C GLU A 401 6.81 -5.92 1.12
N LYS A 402 7.67 -5.32 1.96
CA LYS A 402 8.83 -6.07 2.48
C LYS A 402 8.36 -7.23 3.37
N GLY A 403 7.27 -7.05 4.11
CA GLY A 403 6.61 -8.12 4.86
C GLY A 403 6.29 -9.33 3.98
N SER A 404 5.61 -9.12 2.85
CA SER A 404 5.28 -10.20 1.91
C SER A 404 6.53 -10.82 1.28
N GLU A 405 7.57 -10.04 1.01
CA GLU A 405 8.85 -10.55 0.50
C GLU A 405 9.61 -11.42 1.51
N VAL A 406 9.46 -11.17 2.81
CA VAL A 406 9.98 -12.08 3.86
C VAL A 406 9.26 -13.43 3.80
N LEU A 407 7.95 -13.44 3.62
CA LEU A 407 7.18 -14.67 3.44
C LEU A 407 7.50 -15.36 2.11
N ARG A 408 7.74 -14.59 1.05
CA ARG A 408 8.19 -15.10 -0.25
C ARG A 408 9.53 -15.79 -0.16
N MET A 409 10.49 -15.27 0.61
CA MET A 409 11.75 -15.98 0.88
C MET A 409 11.53 -17.33 1.56
N MET A 410 10.57 -17.43 2.49
CA MET A 410 10.19 -18.73 3.05
C MET A 410 9.66 -19.67 1.97
N LYS A 411 8.73 -19.20 1.13
CA LYS A 411 8.19 -19.95 -0.02
C LYS A 411 9.29 -20.42 -0.97
N VAL A 412 10.24 -19.56 -1.29
CA VAL A 412 11.41 -19.89 -2.11
C VAL A 412 12.19 -21.04 -1.47
N MET A 413 12.54 -20.94 -0.18
CA MET A 413 13.33 -21.96 0.52
C MET A 413 12.64 -23.31 0.69
N MET A 414 11.33 -23.33 0.95
CA MET A 414 10.60 -24.58 1.22
C MET A 414 9.85 -25.14 0.01
N GLY A 415 9.71 -24.36 -1.06
CA GLY A 415 8.82 -24.64 -2.17
C GLY A 415 7.37 -24.22 -1.91
N GLU A 416 6.62 -23.96 -2.98
CA GLU A 416 5.25 -23.46 -2.92
C GLU A 416 4.27 -24.40 -2.20
N GLU A 417 4.35 -25.70 -2.48
CA GLU A 417 3.46 -26.70 -1.89
C GLU A 417 3.57 -26.70 -0.36
N LYS A 418 4.79 -26.77 0.18
CA LYS A 418 5.04 -26.73 1.62
C LYS A 418 4.68 -25.40 2.25
N PHE A 419 4.85 -24.29 1.53
CA PHE A 419 4.41 -22.98 2.00
C PHE A 419 2.89 -22.93 2.16
N ILE A 420 2.14 -23.38 1.16
CA ILE A 420 0.68 -23.47 1.23
C ILE A 420 0.25 -24.39 2.37
N GLU A 421 0.87 -25.56 2.53
CA GLU A 421 0.62 -26.47 3.65
C GLU A 421 0.92 -25.83 5.02
N GLY A 422 2.01 -25.06 5.13
CA GLY A 422 2.37 -24.31 6.32
C GLY A 422 1.34 -23.24 6.67
N VAL A 423 0.80 -22.53 5.67
CA VAL A 423 -0.26 -21.52 5.86
C VAL A 423 -1.56 -22.21 6.30
N LYS A 424 -1.92 -23.34 5.69
CA LYS A 424 -3.07 -24.17 6.10
C LYS A 424 -2.93 -24.65 7.54
N HIS A 425 -1.74 -25.13 7.91
CA HIS A 425 -1.43 -25.54 9.28
C HIS A 425 -1.57 -24.36 10.26
N TYR A 426 -1.04 -23.19 9.90
CA TYR A 426 -1.17 -21.96 10.69
C TYR A 426 -2.64 -21.60 10.96
N PHE A 427 -3.46 -21.49 9.91
CA PHE A 427 -4.88 -21.17 10.08
C PHE A 427 -5.62 -22.22 10.90
N LYS A 428 -5.35 -23.51 10.67
CA LYS A 428 -5.99 -24.59 11.44
C LYS A 428 -5.61 -24.56 12.93
N THR A 429 -4.37 -24.18 13.25
CA THR A 429 -3.83 -24.26 14.62
C THR A 429 -4.22 -23.04 15.46
N TYR A 430 -4.23 -21.85 14.84
CA TYR A 430 -4.39 -20.58 15.55
C TYR A 430 -5.73 -19.89 15.27
N ASP A 431 -6.68 -20.60 14.67
CA ASP A 431 -8.04 -20.13 14.46
C ASP A 431 -8.69 -19.62 15.77
N GLY A 432 -9.29 -18.42 15.72
CA GLY A 432 -9.92 -17.74 16.84
C GLY A 432 -8.95 -17.17 17.88
N GLN A 433 -7.68 -16.96 17.51
CA GLN A 433 -6.63 -16.49 18.42
C GLN A 433 -5.98 -15.18 17.93
N ALA A 434 -5.50 -14.39 18.90
CA ALA A 434 -4.62 -13.25 18.66
C ALA A 434 -3.16 -13.71 18.87
N VAL A 435 -2.32 -13.67 17.83
CA VAL A 435 -1.00 -14.32 17.81
C VAL A 435 0.11 -13.38 17.35
N THR A 436 1.36 -13.87 17.39
CA THR A 436 2.54 -13.15 16.93
C THR A 436 3.15 -13.80 15.69
N ILE A 437 4.14 -13.14 15.10
CA ILE A 437 4.95 -13.67 13.99
C ILE A 437 5.61 -15.01 14.36
N GLU A 438 5.89 -15.26 15.64
CA GLU A 438 6.49 -16.52 16.09
C GLU A 438 5.58 -17.73 15.84
N GLU A 439 4.26 -17.58 16.00
CA GLU A 439 3.29 -18.66 15.75
C GLU A 439 3.20 -19.02 14.25
N PHE A 440 3.35 -18.02 13.39
CA PHE A 440 3.43 -18.24 11.95
C PHE A 440 4.70 -18.98 11.57
N LYS A 441 5.87 -18.52 12.04
CA LYS A 441 7.16 -19.21 11.79
C LYS A 441 7.11 -20.66 12.27
N LYS A 442 6.62 -20.94 13.48
CA LYS A 442 6.49 -22.31 14.01
C LYS A 442 5.68 -23.23 13.09
N SER A 443 4.63 -22.72 12.45
CA SER A 443 3.85 -23.51 11.48
C SER A 443 4.64 -23.83 10.23
N MET A 444 5.40 -22.86 9.72
CA MET A 444 6.30 -23.07 8.59
C MET A 444 7.43 -24.04 8.91
N GLU A 445 8.05 -23.92 10.10
CA GLU A 445 9.08 -24.84 10.58
C GLU A 445 8.52 -26.27 10.74
N HIS A 446 7.30 -26.40 11.27
CA HIS A 446 6.64 -27.70 11.45
C HIS A 446 6.49 -28.47 10.13
N VAL A 447 6.10 -27.78 9.06
CA VAL A 447 5.88 -28.40 7.74
C VAL A 447 7.17 -28.55 6.95
N SER A 448 8.04 -27.55 6.98
CA SER A 448 9.24 -27.52 6.13
C SER A 448 10.47 -28.20 6.74
N GLY A 449 10.58 -28.22 8.07
CA GLY A 449 11.78 -28.62 8.79
C GLY A 449 12.92 -27.58 8.78
N LEU A 450 12.71 -26.40 8.17
CA LEU A 450 13.69 -25.31 8.19
C LEU A 450 13.81 -24.68 9.58
N ASP A 451 14.97 -24.14 9.92
CA ASP A 451 15.15 -23.27 11.10
C ASP A 451 14.91 -21.81 10.71
N LEU A 452 13.73 -21.29 11.10
CA LEU A 452 13.34 -19.90 10.87
C LEU A 452 13.52 -19.05 12.14
N SER A 453 13.66 -19.68 13.30
CA SER A 453 13.93 -19.08 14.60
C SER A 453 15.34 -18.51 14.74
N GLY A 454 16.31 -19.08 14.00
CA GLY A 454 17.70 -18.67 13.99
C GLY A 454 17.99 -17.43 13.14
N GLN A 455 18.92 -17.56 12.19
CA GLN A 455 19.42 -16.43 11.40
C GLN A 455 18.33 -15.76 10.56
N PHE A 456 17.33 -16.51 10.09
CA PHE A 456 16.23 -15.97 9.29
C PHE A 456 15.41 -14.93 10.04
N SER A 457 15.27 -15.05 11.38
CA SER A 457 14.52 -14.09 12.19
C SER A 457 15.06 -12.66 12.14
N LEU A 458 16.30 -12.46 11.68
CA LEU A 458 16.84 -11.13 11.42
C LEU A 458 16.02 -10.35 10.38
N TRP A 459 15.36 -11.02 9.43
CA TRP A 459 14.46 -10.35 8.47
C TRP A 459 13.28 -9.65 9.14
N TYR A 460 12.85 -10.12 10.30
CA TYR A 460 11.79 -9.50 11.08
C TYR A 460 12.28 -8.32 11.90
N THR A 461 13.49 -8.40 12.45
CA THR A 461 13.97 -7.44 13.47
C THR A 461 15.03 -6.45 12.97
N GLN A 462 15.66 -6.70 11.82
CA GLN A 462 16.72 -5.86 11.26
C GLN A 462 16.19 -5.00 10.11
N SER A 463 16.30 -3.68 10.25
CA SER A 463 15.92 -2.71 9.21
C SER A 463 16.98 -2.60 8.11
N GLY A 464 16.62 -1.94 7.01
CA GLY A 464 17.52 -1.68 5.90
C GLY A 464 17.60 -2.82 4.89
N ARG A 465 18.25 -2.50 3.77
CA ARG A 465 18.31 -3.35 2.57
C ARG A 465 19.68 -4.03 2.43
N PRO A 466 19.75 -5.37 2.39
CA PRO A 466 21.00 -6.06 2.14
C PRO A 466 21.51 -5.81 0.72
N ARG A 467 22.84 -5.78 0.59
CA ARG A 467 23.57 -5.65 -0.68
C ARG A 467 24.41 -6.90 -0.86
N VAL A 468 24.24 -7.58 -2.00
CA VAL A 468 24.99 -8.79 -2.36
C VAL A 468 25.81 -8.50 -3.61
N LYS A 469 27.07 -8.93 -3.59
CA LYS A 469 27.97 -8.91 -4.74
C LYS A 469 28.31 -10.33 -5.16
N ALA A 470 28.30 -10.60 -6.46
CA ALA A 470 28.71 -11.87 -7.04
C ALA A 470 30.01 -11.75 -7.85
N GLU A 471 30.79 -12.83 -7.86
CA GLU A 471 31.98 -13.01 -8.68
C GLU A 471 32.05 -14.46 -9.15
N GLY A 472 32.07 -14.68 -10.46
CA GLY A 472 32.06 -16.01 -11.06
C GLY A 472 33.34 -16.29 -11.86
N VAL A 473 33.89 -17.50 -11.72
CA VAL A 473 35.11 -17.94 -12.43
C VAL A 473 34.92 -19.34 -12.99
N TYR A 474 35.10 -19.51 -14.29
CA TYR A 474 35.08 -20.81 -14.96
C TYR A 474 36.48 -21.43 -15.06
N ASP A 475 36.60 -22.71 -14.71
CA ASP A 475 37.80 -23.52 -14.94
C ASP A 475 37.49 -24.63 -15.94
N ALA A 476 37.94 -24.46 -17.18
CA ALA A 476 37.73 -25.42 -18.27
C ALA A 476 38.44 -26.75 -18.07
N ALA A 477 39.56 -26.79 -17.34
CA ALA A 477 40.30 -28.02 -17.09
C ALA A 477 39.61 -28.87 -16.02
N ALA A 478 39.09 -28.21 -14.98
CA ALA A 478 38.32 -28.85 -13.92
C ALA A 478 36.84 -29.07 -14.30
N LYS A 479 36.33 -28.40 -15.35
CA LYS A 479 34.90 -28.34 -15.70
C LYS A 479 34.04 -27.85 -14.54
N THR A 480 34.50 -26.77 -13.91
CA THR A 480 33.80 -26.19 -12.76
C THR A 480 33.54 -24.71 -12.96
N TYR A 481 32.44 -24.22 -12.40
CA TYR A 481 32.14 -22.81 -12.27
C TYR A 481 32.09 -22.44 -10.79
N THR A 482 32.99 -21.58 -10.34
CA THR A 482 33.07 -21.13 -8.95
C THR A 482 32.39 -19.78 -8.81
N LEU A 483 31.29 -19.72 -8.07
CA LEU A 483 30.55 -18.50 -7.76
C LEU A 483 30.77 -18.09 -6.30
N THR A 484 31.31 -16.89 -6.09
CA THR A 484 31.49 -16.30 -4.77
C THR A 484 30.52 -15.16 -4.54
N LEU A 485 29.75 -15.24 -3.46
CA LEU A 485 28.79 -14.22 -3.03
C LEU A 485 29.27 -13.54 -1.75
N GLU A 486 29.17 -12.22 -1.70
CA GLU A 486 29.49 -11.39 -0.52
C GLU A 486 28.28 -10.51 -0.15
N GLN A 487 27.86 -10.53 1.12
CA GLN A 487 26.78 -9.70 1.63
C GLN A 487 27.25 -8.63 2.62
N ARG A 488 26.54 -7.50 2.61
CA ARG A 488 26.59 -6.48 3.67
C ARG A 488 25.22 -5.84 3.84
N VAL A 489 24.92 -5.38 5.06
CA VAL A 489 23.75 -4.55 5.34
C VAL A 489 24.24 -3.20 5.85
N PRO A 490 23.97 -2.08 5.14
CA PRO A 490 24.34 -0.75 5.63
C PRO A 490 23.66 -0.41 6.96
N PRO A 491 24.29 0.41 7.82
CA PRO A 491 23.65 0.92 9.03
C PRO A 491 22.46 1.81 8.68
N THR A 492 21.43 1.80 9.54
CA THR A 492 20.27 2.67 9.44
C THR A 492 20.18 3.55 10.69
N GLN A 493 19.36 4.60 10.66
CA GLN A 493 19.23 5.55 11.77
C GLN A 493 18.73 4.89 13.07
N ASP A 494 17.82 3.92 12.96
CA ASP A 494 17.29 3.14 14.08
C ASP A 494 18.26 2.06 14.56
N GLN A 495 19.18 1.59 13.69
CA GLN A 495 20.05 0.45 13.96
C GLN A 495 21.45 0.62 13.32
N PRO A 496 22.45 1.10 14.08
CA PRO A 496 23.80 1.33 13.56
C PRO A 496 24.65 0.05 13.41
N VAL A 497 24.25 -1.06 14.03
CA VAL A 497 24.96 -2.33 13.97
C VAL A 497 24.10 -3.36 13.25
N LYS A 498 24.67 -4.03 12.25
CA LYS A 498 23.98 -5.02 11.41
C LYS A 498 24.68 -6.38 11.46
N LYS A 499 23.89 -7.44 11.31
CA LYS A 499 24.35 -8.84 11.20
C LYS A 499 24.10 -9.36 9.78
N ASN A 500 24.85 -10.41 9.41
CA ASN A 500 24.64 -11.14 8.16
C ASN A 500 23.27 -11.82 8.18
N MET A 501 22.55 -11.68 7.07
CA MET A 501 21.22 -12.24 6.86
C MET A 501 21.33 -13.65 6.25
N MET A 502 20.26 -14.42 6.35
CA MET A 502 20.08 -15.64 5.57
C MET A 502 19.34 -15.26 4.28
N ILE A 503 20.05 -15.27 3.14
CA ILE A 503 19.53 -14.77 1.86
C ILE A 503 19.42 -15.96 0.88
N PRO A 504 18.21 -16.40 0.50
CA PRO A 504 18.04 -17.36 -0.59
C PRO A 504 18.14 -16.66 -1.96
N LEU A 505 18.86 -17.27 -2.90
CA LEU A 505 18.95 -16.84 -4.28
C LEU A 505 18.69 -18.04 -5.19
N ASP A 506 17.62 -17.99 -5.97
CA ASP A 506 17.44 -18.91 -7.08
C ASP A 506 18.36 -18.50 -8.23
N ALA A 507 19.08 -19.48 -8.79
CA ALA A 507 20.21 -19.28 -9.69
C ALA A 507 20.28 -20.36 -10.77
N ALA A 508 20.80 -19.99 -11.96
CA ALA A 508 21.19 -20.95 -12.99
C ALA A 508 22.44 -20.47 -13.73
N LEU A 509 23.14 -21.40 -14.38
CA LEU A 509 24.16 -21.08 -15.38
C LEU A 509 23.51 -21.20 -16.75
N VAL A 510 23.68 -20.19 -17.60
CA VAL A 510 23.05 -20.13 -18.93
C VAL A 510 24.12 -20.26 -20.00
N ASP A 511 23.90 -21.15 -20.97
CA ASP A 511 24.82 -21.37 -22.08
C ASP A 511 24.75 -20.24 -23.13
N ALA A 512 25.63 -20.30 -24.13
CA ALA A 512 25.68 -19.30 -25.21
C ALA A 512 24.47 -19.35 -26.17
N GLN A 513 23.57 -20.33 -26.03
CA GLN A 513 22.32 -20.45 -26.79
C GLN A 513 21.12 -19.93 -25.98
N GLY A 514 21.32 -19.52 -24.72
CA GLY A 514 20.24 -19.07 -23.85
C GLY A 514 19.49 -20.21 -23.17
N ASN A 515 20.07 -21.40 -23.01
CA ASN A 515 19.46 -22.49 -22.25
C ASN A 515 20.10 -22.63 -20.87
N ASP A 516 19.31 -23.05 -19.89
CA ASP A 516 19.83 -23.42 -18.57
C ASP A 516 20.69 -24.68 -18.67
N MET A 517 21.88 -24.61 -18.09
CA MET A 517 22.83 -25.71 -18.04
C MET A 517 22.48 -26.66 -16.90
N SER A 518 22.38 -27.96 -17.19
CA SER A 518 22.27 -28.99 -16.17
C SER A 518 23.63 -29.23 -15.52
N VAL A 519 23.79 -28.75 -14.27
CA VAL A 519 25.07 -28.77 -13.54
C VAL A 519 24.89 -29.35 -12.14
N THR A 520 25.98 -29.83 -11.54
CA THR A 520 25.97 -30.45 -10.21
C THR A 520 26.41 -29.45 -9.14
N LEU A 521 25.64 -29.28 -8.07
CA LEU A 521 26.01 -28.49 -6.89
C LEU A 521 25.68 -29.30 -5.64
N ASP A 522 26.66 -29.46 -4.74
CA ASP A 522 26.52 -30.24 -3.49
C ASP A 522 25.94 -31.67 -3.70
N GLY A 523 26.24 -32.27 -4.85
CA GLY A 523 25.80 -33.62 -5.24
C GLY A 523 24.40 -33.71 -5.88
N ASP A 524 23.72 -32.58 -6.12
CA ASP A 524 22.44 -32.50 -6.83
C ASP A 524 22.66 -31.97 -8.25
N THR A 525 22.17 -32.69 -9.27
CA THR A 525 22.34 -32.31 -10.70
C THR A 525 21.01 -31.85 -11.28
N LYS A 526 20.94 -30.57 -11.66
CA LYS A 526 19.74 -29.93 -12.21
C LYS A 526 20.08 -28.62 -12.93
N SER A 527 19.10 -28.05 -13.62
CA SER A 527 19.23 -26.81 -14.41
C SER A 527 19.23 -25.53 -13.57
N ASP A 528 18.60 -25.56 -12.40
CA ASP A 528 18.39 -24.42 -11.52
C ASP A 528 18.66 -24.81 -10.06
N HIS A 529 19.37 -23.94 -9.34
CA HIS A 529 19.86 -24.18 -7.99
C HIS A 529 19.45 -23.06 -7.06
N GLN A 530 19.17 -23.43 -5.80
CA GLN A 530 18.93 -22.45 -4.76
C GLN A 530 20.19 -22.30 -3.91
N LEU A 531 20.73 -21.09 -3.89
CA LEU A 531 21.91 -20.72 -3.13
C LEU A 531 21.48 -20.02 -1.85
N VAL A 532 21.88 -20.53 -0.68
CA VAL A 532 21.57 -19.90 0.60
C VAL A 532 22.84 -19.24 1.17
N LEU A 533 22.90 -17.91 1.06
CA LEU A 533 23.99 -17.10 1.59
C LEU A 533 23.76 -16.79 3.07
N THR A 534 24.59 -17.35 3.94
CA THR A 534 24.50 -17.18 5.41
C THR A 534 25.70 -16.45 6.01
N LYS A 535 26.85 -16.52 5.32
CA LYS A 535 28.11 -15.88 5.74
C LYS A 535 28.26 -14.51 5.07
N SER A 536 29.19 -13.70 5.57
CA SER A 536 29.55 -12.44 4.92
C SER A 536 30.11 -12.68 3.52
N LYS A 537 30.86 -13.78 3.33
CA LYS A 537 31.38 -14.25 2.04
C LYS A 537 31.27 -15.77 1.98
N GLN A 538 30.73 -16.30 0.88
CA GLN A 538 30.50 -17.73 0.68
C GLN A 538 30.73 -18.11 -0.79
N THR A 539 31.24 -19.31 -1.03
CA THR A 539 31.55 -19.81 -2.37
C THR A 539 30.73 -21.07 -2.64
N PHE A 540 30.18 -21.16 -3.85
CA PHE A 540 29.44 -22.28 -4.40
C PHE A 540 30.19 -22.77 -5.64
N VAL A 541 30.42 -24.09 -5.75
CA VAL A 541 31.17 -24.68 -6.85
C VAL A 541 30.24 -25.58 -7.64
N PHE A 542 29.91 -25.17 -8.85
CA PHE A 542 29.17 -25.98 -9.80
C PHE A 542 30.14 -26.89 -10.53
N GLU A 543 29.85 -28.18 -10.53
CA GLU A 543 30.58 -29.24 -11.23
C GLU A 543 29.83 -29.63 -12.51
N ASP A 544 30.48 -30.44 -13.35
CA ASP A 544 29.95 -30.90 -14.64
C ASP A 544 29.62 -29.75 -15.62
N VAL A 545 30.39 -28.66 -15.55
CA VAL A 545 30.24 -27.49 -16.42
C VAL A 545 31.10 -27.70 -17.67
N ASP A 546 30.53 -28.30 -18.71
CA ASP A 546 31.28 -28.72 -19.92
C ASP A 546 31.78 -27.57 -20.81
N SER A 547 31.15 -26.40 -20.71
CA SER A 547 31.49 -25.19 -21.46
C SER A 547 31.33 -23.96 -20.59
N GLU A 548 32.06 -22.88 -20.90
CA GLU A 548 31.91 -21.62 -20.18
C GLU A 548 30.46 -21.11 -20.28
N PRO A 549 29.79 -20.82 -19.15
CA PRO A 549 28.47 -20.19 -19.17
C PRO A 549 28.57 -18.78 -19.78
N ALA A 550 27.60 -18.40 -20.61
CA ALA A 550 27.50 -17.03 -21.09
C ALA A 550 27.23 -16.05 -19.93
N ILE A 551 26.36 -16.45 -19.01
CA ILE A 551 26.02 -15.71 -17.78
C ILE A 551 25.74 -16.66 -16.61
N HIS A 552 25.85 -16.14 -15.39
CA HIS A 552 25.13 -16.65 -14.23
C HIS A 552 23.84 -15.83 -14.05
N SER A 553 22.68 -16.48 -14.16
CA SER A 553 21.40 -15.85 -13.89
C SER A 553 21.09 -16.00 -12.40
N LEU A 554 21.27 -14.93 -11.63
CA LEU A 554 21.09 -14.93 -10.16
C LEU A 554 19.85 -14.15 -9.75
N LEU A 555 19.35 -14.42 -8.54
CA LEU A 555 18.18 -13.75 -7.97
C LEU A 555 16.94 -13.89 -8.88
N ARG A 556 16.81 -15.04 -9.55
CA ARG A 556 15.67 -15.34 -10.43
C ARG A 556 14.35 -15.15 -9.69
N GLY A 557 13.35 -14.62 -10.39
CA GLY A 557 12.06 -14.24 -9.82
C GLY A 557 12.12 -13.23 -8.66
N PHE A 558 13.26 -12.55 -8.46
CA PHE A 558 13.55 -11.73 -7.28
C PHE A 558 13.37 -12.52 -5.98
N SER A 559 14.13 -13.61 -5.83
CA SER A 559 14.03 -14.56 -4.70
C SER A 559 14.29 -13.96 -3.31
N ALA A 560 14.88 -12.75 -3.22
CA ALA A 560 15.05 -12.00 -1.98
C ALA A 560 15.02 -10.47 -2.21
N PRO A 561 14.53 -9.66 -1.25
CA PRO A 561 14.45 -8.21 -1.36
C PRO A 561 15.80 -7.52 -1.09
N ILE A 562 16.75 -7.70 -2.02
CA ILE A 562 18.12 -7.22 -1.91
C ILE A 562 18.51 -6.33 -3.10
N THR A 563 19.64 -5.63 -2.97
CA THR A 563 20.38 -5.10 -4.12
C THR A 563 21.45 -6.10 -4.54
N LEU A 564 21.39 -6.57 -5.79
CA LEU A 564 22.39 -7.46 -6.37
C LEU A 564 23.31 -6.70 -7.34
N ASP A 565 24.60 -6.70 -7.03
CA ASP A 565 25.68 -6.52 -8.00
C ASP A 565 26.04 -7.91 -8.54
N SER A 566 25.59 -8.24 -9.74
CA SER A 566 25.81 -9.57 -10.32
C SER A 566 27.26 -9.78 -10.75
N GLY A 567 28.05 -8.72 -10.95
CA GLY A 567 29.39 -8.88 -11.54
C GLY A 567 29.39 -9.28 -13.02
N LEU A 568 28.23 -9.26 -13.68
CA LEU A 568 28.12 -9.35 -15.14
C LEU A 568 28.56 -8.04 -15.78
N ASP A 569 29.31 -8.13 -16.88
CA ASP A 569 29.65 -6.97 -17.69
C ASP A 569 28.48 -6.53 -18.59
N GLU A 570 28.69 -5.44 -19.34
CA GLU A 570 27.66 -4.88 -20.22
C GLU A 570 27.25 -5.86 -21.34
N ASP A 571 28.20 -6.59 -21.94
CA ASP A 571 27.91 -7.57 -23.00
C ASP A 571 27.05 -8.72 -22.47
N GLN A 572 27.38 -9.19 -21.28
CA GLN A 572 26.63 -10.21 -20.55
C GLN A 572 25.24 -9.73 -20.14
N LEU A 573 25.07 -8.47 -19.73
CA LEU A 573 23.76 -7.91 -19.43
C LEU A 573 22.89 -7.76 -20.69
N TYR A 574 23.47 -7.38 -21.85
CA TYR A 574 22.74 -7.39 -23.12
C TYR A 574 22.35 -8.81 -23.52
N PHE A 575 23.24 -9.79 -23.31
CA PHE A 575 22.92 -11.20 -23.51
C PHE A 575 21.76 -11.62 -22.59
N GLN A 576 21.81 -11.28 -21.30
CA GLN A 576 20.78 -11.60 -20.33
C GLN A 576 19.41 -11.02 -20.69
N MET A 577 19.36 -9.72 -21.06
CA MET A 577 18.14 -9.04 -21.49
C MET A 577 17.45 -9.75 -22.67
N THR A 578 18.24 -10.34 -23.58
CA THR A 578 17.73 -10.92 -24.82
C THR A 578 17.54 -12.44 -24.77
N ASN A 579 18.32 -13.17 -23.97
CA ASN A 579 18.41 -14.64 -24.03
C ASN A 579 18.23 -15.38 -22.68
N ASP A 580 18.09 -14.70 -21.52
CA ASP A 580 17.89 -15.42 -20.25
C ASP A 580 16.55 -16.17 -20.25
N PRO A 581 16.50 -17.47 -19.87
CA PRO A 581 15.25 -18.20 -19.70
C PRO A 581 14.30 -17.57 -18.66
N ASP A 582 14.84 -16.89 -17.64
CA ASP A 582 14.01 -16.24 -16.62
C ASP A 582 13.48 -14.89 -17.11
N GLY A 583 12.17 -14.83 -17.35
CA GLY A 583 11.50 -13.63 -17.88
C GLY A 583 11.62 -12.40 -16.98
N PHE A 584 11.71 -12.59 -15.66
CA PHE A 584 11.97 -11.52 -14.72
C PHE A 584 13.39 -10.95 -14.89
N ASN A 585 14.41 -11.80 -14.99
CA ASN A 585 15.80 -11.37 -15.18
C ASN A 585 16.06 -10.78 -16.57
N ARG A 586 15.33 -11.19 -17.62
CA ARG A 586 15.33 -10.47 -18.90
C ARG A 586 14.91 -9.01 -18.72
N TRP A 587 13.78 -8.80 -18.03
CA TRP A 587 13.31 -7.46 -17.71
C TRP A 587 14.32 -6.71 -16.82
N ASP A 588 14.81 -7.34 -15.76
CA ASP A 588 15.72 -6.71 -14.80
C ASP A 588 17.05 -6.30 -15.42
N ALA A 589 17.61 -7.13 -16.31
CA ALA A 589 18.81 -6.79 -17.07
C ALA A 589 18.56 -5.57 -17.98
N GLY A 590 17.41 -5.48 -18.64
CA GLY A 590 17.00 -4.31 -19.40
C GLY A 590 16.89 -3.05 -18.53
N GLN A 591 16.30 -3.16 -17.33
CA GLN A 591 16.22 -2.05 -16.39
C GLN A 591 17.59 -1.59 -15.89
N LYS A 592 18.50 -2.53 -15.60
CA LYS A 592 19.89 -2.23 -15.21
C LYS A 592 20.64 -1.52 -16.32
N LEU A 593 20.51 -1.97 -17.57
CA LEU A 593 21.13 -1.32 -18.74
C LEU A 593 20.58 0.09 -18.96
N MET A 594 19.26 0.27 -18.95
CA MET A 594 18.64 1.59 -19.08
C MET A 594 19.05 2.52 -17.94
N LEU A 595 19.10 2.01 -16.70
CA LEU A 595 19.55 2.78 -15.55
C LEU A 595 21.02 3.18 -15.72
N ALA A 596 21.91 2.25 -16.06
CA ALA A 596 23.33 2.56 -16.30
C ALA A 596 23.53 3.61 -17.40
N GLU A 597 22.75 3.55 -18.48
CA GLU A 597 22.77 4.58 -19.52
C GLU A 597 22.31 5.95 -18.98
N LEU A 598 21.21 6.01 -18.22
CA LEU A 598 20.74 7.24 -17.57
C LEU A 598 21.80 7.81 -16.60
N GLN A 599 22.49 6.95 -15.85
CA GLN A 599 23.58 7.34 -14.96
C GLN A 599 24.75 7.96 -15.74
N SER A 600 25.18 7.30 -16.82
CA SER A 600 26.23 7.81 -17.70
C SER A 600 25.85 9.15 -18.33
N MET A 601 24.60 9.29 -18.80
CA MET A 601 24.08 10.54 -19.34
C MET A 601 24.09 11.66 -18.29
N TYR A 602 23.67 11.37 -17.06
CA TYR A 602 23.70 12.31 -15.94
C TYR A 602 25.12 12.76 -15.60
N ASP A 603 26.06 11.82 -15.45
CA ASP A 603 27.44 12.13 -15.06
C ASP A 603 28.15 12.98 -16.14
N GLN A 604 27.91 12.69 -17.41
CA GLN A 604 28.39 13.51 -18.53
C GLN A 604 27.73 14.89 -18.58
N ALA A 605 26.43 14.98 -18.30
CA ALA A 605 25.72 16.26 -18.23
C ALA A 605 26.26 17.14 -17.11
N MET A 606 26.52 16.56 -15.94
CA MET A 606 27.16 17.25 -14.81
C MET A 606 28.58 17.72 -15.15
N ALA A 607 29.34 16.94 -15.91
CA ALA A 607 30.71 17.28 -16.28
C ALA A 607 30.81 18.34 -17.40
N THR A 608 29.87 18.35 -18.35
CA THR A 608 29.96 19.15 -19.58
C THR A 608 28.91 20.25 -19.70
N GLY A 609 27.87 20.23 -18.86
CA GLY A 609 26.71 21.11 -18.95
C GLY A 609 25.76 20.76 -20.11
N THR A 610 25.98 19.66 -20.83
CA THR A 610 25.13 19.23 -21.95
C THR A 610 24.73 17.76 -21.78
N VAL A 611 23.44 17.46 -21.93
CA VAL A 611 22.95 16.08 -21.86
C VAL A 611 23.32 15.33 -23.15
N PRO A 612 24.09 14.22 -23.07
CA PRO A 612 24.44 13.43 -24.25
C PRO A 612 23.24 12.62 -24.74
N GLN A 613 23.36 12.07 -25.96
CA GLN A 613 22.37 11.15 -26.52
C GLN A 613 22.59 9.73 -25.97
N PRO A 614 21.52 8.93 -25.77
CA PRO A 614 21.66 7.53 -25.39
C PRO A 614 22.40 6.71 -26.46
N SER A 615 23.07 5.65 -26.04
CA SER A 615 23.85 4.78 -26.90
C SER A 615 23.02 4.13 -28.01
N ARG A 616 23.59 4.05 -29.22
CA ARG A 616 22.93 3.39 -30.36
C ARG A 616 22.63 1.92 -30.07
N ARG A 617 23.47 1.26 -29.28
CA ARG A 617 23.32 -0.15 -28.89
C ARG A 617 22.03 -0.36 -28.10
N LEU A 618 21.78 0.48 -27.08
CA LEU A 618 20.53 0.43 -26.31
C LEU A 618 19.31 0.66 -27.21
N LEU A 619 19.35 1.70 -28.04
CA LEU A 619 18.25 2.03 -28.95
C LEU A 619 17.93 0.89 -29.93
N THR A 620 18.94 0.22 -30.48
CA THR A 620 18.75 -0.95 -31.34
C THR A 620 18.11 -2.11 -30.57
N ALA A 621 18.53 -2.38 -29.34
CA ALA A 621 17.94 -3.44 -28.53
C ALA A 621 16.47 -3.16 -28.16
N LEU A 622 16.13 -1.91 -27.82
CA LEU A 622 14.73 -1.50 -27.58
C LEU A 622 13.88 -1.65 -28.85
N GLY A 623 14.41 -1.30 -30.02
CA GLY A 623 13.74 -1.54 -31.30
C GLY A 623 13.49 -3.02 -31.58
N GLN A 624 14.45 -3.89 -31.26
CA GLN A 624 14.28 -5.34 -31.38
C GLN A 624 13.18 -5.87 -30.46
N ILE A 625 13.13 -5.43 -29.20
CA ILE A 625 12.08 -5.81 -28.24
C ILE A 625 10.69 -5.37 -28.75
N ALA A 626 10.57 -4.16 -29.30
CA ALA A 626 9.31 -3.67 -29.87
C ALA A 626 8.79 -4.58 -31.00
N MET A 627 9.71 -5.12 -31.81
CA MET A 627 9.43 -6.01 -32.95
C MET A 627 9.35 -7.50 -32.60
N ASP A 628 9.66 -7.90 -31.37
CA ASP A 628 9.67 -9.31 -30.99
C ASP A 628 8.24 -9.83 -30.80
N GLU A 629 7.73 -10.57 -31.78
CA GLU A 629 6.38 -11.16 -31.76
C GLU A 629 6.26 -12.34 -30.78
N SER A 630 7.37 -12.87 -30.25
CA SER A 630 7.33 -13.96 -29.26
C SER A 630 7.05 -13.49 -27.84
N LEU A 631 7.22 -12.19 -27.57
CA LEU A 631 6.96 -11.60 -26.25
C LEU A 631 5.49 -11.29 -26.06
N ASP A 632 4.97 -11.70 -24.90
CA ASP A 632 3.68 -11.25 -24.38
C ASP A 632 3.58 -9.70 -24.43
N PRO A 633 2.46 -9.12 -24.90
CA PRO A 633 2.33 -7.67 -25.06
C PRO A 633 2.49 -6.86 -23.75
N ALA A 634 2.02 -7.38 -22.61
CA ALA A 634 2.19 -6.72 -21.32
C ALA A 634 3.66 -6.74 -20.88
N LEU A 635 4.33 -7.87 -21.04
CA LEU A 635 5.77 -7.99 -20.79
C LEU A 635 6.58 -7.07 -21.71
N LYS A 636 6.23 -7.01 -23.00
CA LYS A 636 6.84 -6.10 -23.98
C LYS A 636 6.72 -4.64 -23.53
N ALA A 637 5.53 -4.22 -23.11
CA ALA A 637 5.32 -2.86 -22.58
C ALA A 637 6.18 -2.59 -21.33
N LYS A 638 6.28 -3.54 -20.40
CA LYS A 638 7.11 -3.40 -19.20
C LYS A 638 8.60 -3.35 -19.50
N SER A 639 9.08 -4.12 -20.47
CA SER A 639 10.48 -4.13 -20.90
C SER A 639 10.90 -2.84 -21.63
N LEU A 640 9.97 -2.17 -22.30
CA LEU A 640 10.20 -0.88 -22.97
C LEU A 640 9.95 0.34 -22.06
N SER A 641 9.48 0.13 -20.84
CA SER A 641 9.25 1.19 -19.85
C SER A 641 10.57 1.57 -19.18
N LEU A 642 10.88 2.86 -19.12
CA LEU A 642 12.08 3.36 -18.45
C LEU A 642 12.05 3.07 -16.93
N PRO A 643 13.23 2.91 -16.29
CA PRO A 643 13.34 2.96 -14.84
C PRO A 643 12.71 4.23 -14.28
N SER A 644 12.28 4.19 -13.02
CA SER A 644 11.69 5.37 -12.39
C SER A 644 12.72 6.46 -12.12
N ILE A 645 12.28 7.73 -12.07
CA ILE A 645 13.13 8.86 -11.67
C ILE A 645 13.78 8.60 -10.30
N LYS A 646 13.03 8.01 -9.37
CA LYS A 646 13.49 7.67 -8.02
C LYS A 646 14.65 6.68 -8.02
N GLU A 647 14.71 5.76 -8.99
CA GLU A 647 15.82 4.82 -9.10
C GLU A 647 17.12 5.51 -9.50
N LEU A 648 17.09 6.43 -10.48
CA LEU A 648 18.26 7.23 -10.84
C LEU A 648 18.68 8.15 -9.70
N GLU A 649 17.72 8.82 -9.08
CA GLU A 649 17.95 9.72 -7.95
C GLU A 649 18.60 8.97 -6.77
N GLY A 650 18.10 7.78 -6.44
CA GLY A 650 18.62 6.94 -5.35
C GLY A 650 20.05 6.44 -5.58
N THR A 651 20.62 6.58 -6.77
CA THR A 651 22.03 6.26 -7.03
C THR A 651 22.95 7.47 -6.86
N ARG A 652 22.47 8.60 -6.35
CA ARG A 652 23.21 9.86 -6.25
C ARG A 652 23.28 10.33 -4.79
N GLU A 653 24.42 10.89 -4.41
CA GLU A 653 24.59 11.55 -3.10
C GLU A 653 24.19 13.03 -3.16
N ASN A 654 24.36 13.68 -4.31
CA ASN A 654 24.01 15.09 -4.55
C ASN A 654 23.22 15.20 -5.86
N ALA A 655 22.00 14.65 -5.87
CA ALA A 655 21.14 14.65 -7.04
C ALA A 655 20.78 16.09 -7.46
N SER A 656 20.93 16.38 -8.75
CA SER A 656 20.44 17.59 -9.40
C SER A 656 19.10 17.30 -10.08
N PRO A 657 17.96 17.79 -9.54
CA PRO A 657 16.64 17.51 -10.10
C PRO A 657 16.47 17.97 -11.55
N SER A 658 17.05 19.10 -11.93
CA SER A 658 17.00 19.61 -13.31
C SER A 658 17.72 18.66 -14.27
N VAL A 659 18.95 18.24 -13.94
CA VAL A 659 19.74 17.34 -14.79
C VAL A 659 19.08 15.97 -14.90
N ILE A 660 18.51 15.44 -13.81
CA ILE A 660 17.71 14.20 -13.84
C ILE A 660 16.54 14.36 -14.83
N SER A 661 15.79 15.47 -14.72
CA SER A 661 14.65 15.73 -15.60
C SER A 661 15.07 15.81 -17.07
N ASP A 662 16.18 16.48 -17.38
CA ASP A 662 16.70 16.64 -18.73
C ASP A 662 17.23 15.34 -19.33
N VAL A 663 17.86 14.48 -18.52
CA VAL A 663 18.33 13.15 -18.93
C VAL A 663 17.16 12.25 -19.28
N PHE A 664 16.12 12.19 -18.44
CA PHE A 664 14.91 11.41 -18.72
C PHE A 664 14.16 11.92 -19.94
N LYS A 665 14.07 13.24 -20.10
CA LYS A 665 13.47 13.87 -21.28
C LYS A 665 14.23 13.49 -22.54
N THR A 666 15.56 13.65 -22.54
CA THR A 666 16.42 13.31 -23.68
C THR A 666 16.31 11.83 -24.04
N MET A 667 16.37 10.92 -23.06
CA MET A 667 16.19 9.48 -23.29
C MET A 667 14.86 9.18 -23.99
N ARG A 668 13.74 9.70 -23.45
CA ARG A 668 12.40 9.46 -23.99
C ARG A 668 12.24 10.03 -25.39
N ASP A 669 12.67 11.27 -25.60
CA ASP A 669 12.58 11.94 -26.90
C ASP A 669 13.41 11.18 -27.96
N THR A 670 14.62 10.74 -27.60
CA THR A 670 15.49 10.00 -28.53
C THR A 670 14.97 8.62 -28.85
N ILE A 671 14.37 7.89 -27.90
CA ILE A 671 13.65 6.64 -28.18
C ILE A 671 12.52 6.91 -29.18
N GLY A 672 11.67 7.91 -28.89
CA GLY A 672 10.56 8.30 -29.76
C GLY A 672 10.98 8.64 -31.18
N ILE A 673 12.13 9.28 -31.36
CA ILE A 673 12.66 9.69 -32.67
C ILE A 673 13.38 8.55 -33.39
N GLN A 674 14.29 7.84 -32.71
CA GLN A 674 15.20 6.88 -33.34
C GLN A 674 14.60 5.47 -33.47
N VAL A 675 13.58 5.14 -32.68
CA VAL A 675 12.87 3.84 -32.66
C VAL A 675 11.43 4.01 -33.20
N ALA A 676 11.15 5.15 -33.84
CA ALA A 676 9.81 5.55 -34.25
C ALA A 676 9.11 4.53 -35.16
N SER A 677 9.86 3.89 -36.07
CA SER A 677 9.30 2.98 -37.07
C SER A 677 8.84 1.67 -36.43
N GLU A 678 9.66 1.13 -35.54
CA GLU A 678 9.38 -0.06 -34.74
C GLU A 678 8.20 0.18 -33.80
N LEU A 679 8.20 1.32 -33.12
CA LEU A 679 7.09 1.72 -32.25
C LEU A 679 5.80 1.91 -33.03
N ALA A 680 5.84 2.50 -34.24
CA ALA A 680 4.66 2.67 -35.07
C ALA A 680 4.09 1.33 -35.54
N LEU A 681 4.95 0.35 -35.85
CA LEU A 681 4.52 -1.01 -36.17
C LEU A 681 3.90 -1.71 -34.96
N MET A 682 4.51 -1.59 -33.78
CA MET A 682 3.94 -2.07 -32.52
C MET A 682 2.57 -1.43 -32.21
N PHE A 683 2.44 -0.12 -32.44
CA PHE A 683 1.18 0.62 -32.26
C PHE A 683 0.08 0.09 -33.18
N VAL A 684 0.36 -0.08 -34.47
CA VAL A 684 -0.62 -0.56 -35.46
C VAL A 684 -0.96 -2.04 -35.24
N HIS A 685 0.01 -2.86 -34.85
CA HIS A 685 -0.19 -4.29 -34.60
C HIS A 685 -1.18 -4.56 -33.46
N HIS A 686 -1.18 -3.71 -32.43
CA HIS A 686 -2.08 -3.81 -31.29
C HIS A 686 -3.30 -2.87 -31.39
N ASP A 687 -3.58 -2.30 -32.56
CA ASP A 687 -4.84 -1.57 -32.78
C ASP A 687 -6.00 -2.55 -32.93
N SER A 688 -7.09 -2.32 -32.20
CA SER A 688 -8.29 -3.15 -32.26
C SER A 688 -9.53 -2.28 -32.37
N SER A 689 -10.50 -2.76 -33.17
CA SER A 689 -11.85 -2.21 -33.28
C SER A 689 -12.86 -2.95 -32.40
N ASP A 690 -12.42 -3.93 -31.61
CA ASP A 690 -13.28 -4.67 -30.69
C ASP A 690 -13.74 -3.76 -29.56
N ALA A 691 -14.91 -4.06 -29.01
CA ALA A 691 -15.42 -3.34 -27.84
C ALA A 691 -14.49 -3.56 -26.63
N TYR A 692 -14.34 -2.54 -25.79
CA TYR A 692 -13.56 -2.65 -24.56
C TYR A 692 -13.92 -3.88 -23.71
N SER A 693 -12.88 -4.62 -23.30
CA SER A 693 -12.94 -5.70 -22.32
C SER A 693 -11.76 -5.60 -21.34
N PHE A 694 -12.01 -5.95 -20.07
CA PHE A 694 -10.97 -6.13 -19.06
C PHE A 694 -10.62 -7.62 -18.95
N ASP A 695 -9.73 -8.06 -19.84
CA ASP A 695 -9.08 -9.37 -19.81
C ASP A 695 -7.57 -9.20 -20.06
N TYR A 696 -6.79 -10.21 -19.67
CA TYR A 696 -5.33 -10.13 -19.67
C TYR A 696 -4.75 -9.75 -21.05
N ASP A 697 -5.21 -10.40 -22.11
CA ASP A 697 -4.70 -10.20 -23.47
C ASP A 697 -5.02 -8.78 -23.98
N ALA A 698 -6.26 -8.33 -23.77
CA ALA A 698 -6.70 -7.01 -24.20
C ALA A 698 -5.99 -5.89 -23.42
N VAL A 699 -5.75 -6.07 -22.12
CA VAL A 699 -4.97 -5.15 -21.27
C VAL A 699 -3.53 -5.09 -21.74
N GLY A 700 -2.91 -6.22 -22.05
CA GLY A 700 -1.56 -6.29 -22.59
C GLY A 700 -1.41 -5.54 -23.91
N ALA A 701 -2.32 -5.80 -24.86
CA ALA A 701 -2.33 -5.12 -26.17
C ALA A 701 -2.51 -3.60 -26.02
N ARG A 702 -3.46 -3.14 -25.19
CA ARG A 702 -3.64 -1.70 -24.91
C ARG A 702 -2.42 -1.08 -24.24
N SER A 703 -1.78 -1.78 -23.31
CA SER A 703 -0.57 -1.30 -22.63
C SER A 703 0.58 -1.11 -23.62
N ALA A 704 0.82 -2.09 -24.48
CA ALA A 704 1.80 -2.02 -25.57
C ALA A 704 1.50 -0.83 -26.51
N ARG A 705 0.26 -0.74 -26.99
CA ARG A 705 -0.17 0.33 -27.89
C ARG A 705 0.00 1.73 -27.28
N ASN A 706 -0.48 1.93 -26.06
CA ASN A 706 -0.43 3.24 -25.40
C ASN A 706 1.00 3.66 -25.07
N LEU A 707 1.88 2.72 -24.71
CA LEU A 707 3.30 3.01 -24.53
C LEU A 707 3.97 3.42 -25.85
N ALA A 708 3.71 2.68 -26.93
CA ALA A 708 4.24 3.02 -28.25
C ALA A 708 3.79 4.43 -28.67
N MET A 709 2.50 4.74 -28.50
CA MET A 709 1.95 6.06 -28.78
C MET A 709 2.62 7.16 -27.94
N ASN A 710 2.89 6.91 -26.67
CA ASN A 710 3.57 7.88 -25.79
C ASN A 710 4.96 8.26 -26.28
N TYR A 711 5.73 7.28 -26.79
CA TYR A 711 7.05 7.53 -27.38
C TYR A 711 6.94 8.20 -28.76
N ILE A 712 6.07 7.71 -29.65
CA ILE A 712 5.90 8.27 -31.01
C ILE A 712 5.52 9.74 -30.95
N ALA A 713 4.70 10.14 -29.97
CA ALA A 713 4.33 11.54 -29.77
C ALA A 713 5.51 12.48 -29.48
N LYS A 714 6.70 11.95 -29.19
CA LYS A 714 7.95 12.71 -29.03
C LYS A 714 8.76 12.84 -30.33
N SER A 715 8.24 12.35 -31.46
CA SER A 715 8.86 12.43 -32.78
C SER A 715 8.08 13.39 -33.68
N PRO A 716 8.42 14.70 -33.73
CA PRO A 716 7.64 15.71 -34.46
C PRO A 716 7.53 15.45 -35.97
N ALA A 717 8.43 14.64 -36.53
CA ALA A 717 8.40 14.26 -37.94
C ALA A 717 7.41 13.10 -38.23
N HIS A 718 6.90 12.42 -37.20
CA HIS A 718 6.00 11.29 -37.34
C HIS A 718 4.54 11.75 -37.37
N MET A 719 3.71 11.18 -38.25
CA MET A 719 2.32 11.63 -38.44
C MET A 719 1.46 11.50 -37.17
N TYR A 720 1.74 10.52 -36.31
CA TYR A 720 1.02 10.30 -35.05
C TYR A 720 1.43 11.27 -33.93
N ALA A 721 2.47 12.08 -34.12
CA ALA A 721 2.84 13.14 -33.15
C ALA A 721 2.03 14.43 -33.33
N ASP A 722 1.18 14.50 -34.37
CA ASP A 722 0.32 15.65 -34.65
C ASP A 722 -0.79 15.80 -33.58
N GLU A 723 -0.94 17.00 -33.02
CA GLU A 723 -1.90 17.28 -31.95
C GLU A 723 -3.35 16.97 -32.36
N ALA A 724 -3.73 17.21 -33.62
CA ALA A 724 -5.06 16.89 -34.11
C ALA A 724 -5.27 15.38 -34.23
N TRP A 725 -4.23 14.61 -34.54
CA TRP A 725 -4.27 13.16 -34.49
C TRP A 725 -4.43 12.64 -33.06
N VAL A 726 -3.66 13.15 -32.10
CA VAL A 726 -3.79 12.73 -30.68
C VAL A 726 -5.17 13.10 -30.13
N LYS A 727 -5.69 14.29 -30.50
CA LYS A 727 -7.07 14.67 -30.18
C LYS A 727 -8.08 13.69 -30.80
N ARG A 728 -7.89 13.26 -32.05
CA ARG A 728 -8.75 12.25 -32.66
C ARG A 728 -8.70 10.94 -31.87
N TYR A 729 -7.52 10.53 -31.39
CA TYR A 729 -7.38 9.35 -30.54
C TYR A 729 -8.21 9.47 -29.26
N TYR A 730 -8.18 10.65 -28.61
CA TYR A 730 -9.05 10.98 -27.48
C TYR A 730 -10.55 10.91 -27.86
N ASP A 731 -10.96 11.56 -28.95
CA ASP A 731 -12.35 11.67 -29.38
C ASP A 731 -12.96 10.30 -29.73
N THR A 732 -12.15 9.37 -30.24
CA THR A 732 -12.60 8.02 -30.62
C THR A 732 -12.43 6.96 -29.53
N ALA A 733 -11.83 7.31 -28.38
CA ALA A 733 -11.64 6.36 -27.29
C ALA A 733 -12.99 5.94 -26.70
N ASP A 734 -13.24 4.63 -26.69
CA ASP A 734 -14.43 4.00 -26.09
C ASP A 734 -14.24 3.61 -24.62
N ASN A 735 -13.04 3.88 -24.07
CA ASN A 735 -12.68 3.58 -22.69
C ASN A 735 -11.74 4.63 -22.09
N MET A 736 -11.71 4.71 -20.77
CA MET A 736 -10.92 5.68 -20.01
C MET A 736 -9.41 5.45 -20.12
N THR A 737 -8.92 4.21 -20.31
CA THR A 737 -7.47 3.94 -20.48
C THR A 737 -6.91 4.68 -21.69
N ASN A 738 -7.53 4.50 -22.85
CA ASN A 738 -7.08 5.13 -24.09
C ASN A 738 -7.32 6.65 -24.06
N ARG A 739 -8.43 7.09 -23.47
CA ARG A 739 -8.76 8.51 -23.32
C ARG A 739 -7.72 9.25 -22.48
N LEU A 740 -7.32 8.69 -21.33
CA LEU A 740 -6.26 9.28 -20.52
C LEU A 740 -4.88 9.17 -21.16
N ALA A 741 -4.59 8.11 -21.92
CA ALA A 741 -3.33 8.03 -22.66
C ALA A 741 -3.18 9.19 -23.65
N ALA A 742 -4.25 9.53 -24.38
CA ALA A 742 -4.27 10.69 -25.27
C ALA A 742 -4.13 12.02 -24.52
N MET A 743 -4.87 12.18 -23.42
CA MET A 743 -4.82 13.39 -22.58
C MET A 743 -3.44 13.60 -21.96
N ALA A 744 -2.77 12.52 -21.53
CA ALA A 744 -1.43 12.56 -20.95
C ALA A 744 -0.36 13.02 -21.96
N ILE A 745 -0.56 12.73 -23.26
CA ILE A 745 0.29 13.23 -24.36
C ILE A 745 0.03 14.72 -24.58
N LEU A 746 -1.24 15.11 -24.77
CA LEU A 746 -1.62 16.49 -25.07
C LEU A 746 -1.32 17.47 -23.93
N LYS A 747 -1.26 16.99 -22.69
CA LYS A 747 -0.87 17.79 -21.52
C LYS A 747 0.47 18.51 -21.74
N ASP A 748 1.42 17.87 -22.44
CA ASP A 748 2.74 18.42 -22.74
C ASP A 748 2.79 19.21 -24.08
N MET A 749 1.64 19.38 -24.76
CA MET A 749 1.50 20.05 -26.06
C MET A 749 0.56 21.26 -25.93
N PRO A 750 1.04 22.43 -25.46
CA PRO A 750 0.18 23.59 -25.25
C PRO A 750 -0.38 24.10 -26.58
N GLY A 751 -1.71 24.11 -26.70
CA GLY A 751 -2.40 24.41 -27.95
C GLY A 751 -3.92 24.34 -27.80
N ALA A 752 -4.64 24.65 -28.89
CA ALA A 752 -6.10 24.64 -28.88
C ALA A 752 -6.67 23.23 -28.63
N GLU A 753 -5.96 22.21 -29.10
CA GLU A 753 -6.29 20.80 -28.99
C GLU A 753 -6.21 20.33 -27.53
N ARG A 754 -5.17 20.73 -26.78
CA ARG A 754 -5.06 20.51 -25.33
C ARG A 754 -6.24 21.15 -24.60
N GLU A 755 -6.48 22.44 -24.82
CA GLU A 755 -7.55 23.16 -24.11
C GLU A 755 -8.93 22.55 -24.40
N ALA A 756 -9.17 22.14 -25.65
CA ALA A 756 -10.41 21.47 -26.03
C ALA A 756 -10.59 20.13 -25.30
N VAL A 757 -9.54 19.31 -25.21
CA VAL A 757 -9.58 18.01 -24.52
C VAL A 757 -9.77 18.18 -23.01
N PHE A 758 -9.02 19.08 -22.36
CA PHE A 758 -9.14 19.32 -20.93
C PHE A 758 -10.50 19.92 -20.55
N SER A 759 -11.05 20.80 -21.41
CA SER A 759 -12.39 21.37 -21.21
C SER A 759 -13.50 20.34 -21.43
N ASP A 760 -13.38 19.49 -22.45
CA ASP A 760 -14.33 18.39 -22.69
C ASP A 760 -14.33 17.39 -21.53
N PHE A 761 -13.14 16.95 -21.07
CA PHE A 761 -13.03 16.04 -19.92
C PHE A 761 -13.68 16.64 -18.66
N TYR A 762 -13.37 17.91 -18.37
CA TYR A 762 -13.98 18.63 -17.24
C TYR A 762 -15.52 18.67 -17.39
N ALA A 763 -16.02 19.07 -18.55
CA ALA A 763 -17.46 19.19 -18.79
C ALA A 763 -18.21 17.86 -18.66
N ARG A 764 -17.56 16.73 -19.01
CA ARG A 764 -18.12 15.39 -18.88
C ARG A 764 -18.19 14.91 -17.43
N PHE A 765 -17.14 15.19 -16.64
CA PHE A 765 -16.91 14.46 -15.39
C PHE A 765 -16.89 15.34 -14.13
N LYS A 766 -17.08 16.65 -14.22
CA LYS A 766 -17.08 17.57 -13.05
C LYS A 766 -18.05 17.19 -11.93
N ASP A 767 -19.14 16.49 -12.26
CA ASP A 767 -20.17 16.07 -11.31
C ASP A 767 -19.96 14.62 -10.80
N ASP A 768 -18.96 13.90 -11.33
CA ASP A 768 -18.53 12.57 -10.87
C ASP A 768 -17.28 12.74 -9.98
N THR A 769 -17.48 12.65 -8.66
CA THR A 769 -16.47 12.95 -7.63
C THR A 769 -15.23 12.07 -7.68
N LEU A 770 -15.34 10.86 -8.26
CA LEU A 770 -14.22 9.96 -8.46
C LEU A 770 -13.47 10.28 -9.75
N THR A 771 -14.20 10.42 -10.86
CA THR A 771 -13.60 10.56 -12.19
C THR A 771 -12.91 11.92 -12.36
N ILE A 772 -13.43 12.98 -11.75
CA ILE A 772 -12.82 14.31 -11.79
C ILE A 772 -11.41 14.34 -11.17
N GLN A 773 -11.09 13.42 -10.26
CA GLN A 773 -9.74 13.28 -9.67
C GLN A 773 -8.67 12.97 -10.74
N LYS A 774 -9.05 12.31 -11.84
CA LYS A 774 -8.15 12.08 -12.99
C LYS A 774 -7.78 13.40 -13.67
N TRP A 775 -8.72 14.33 -13.76
CA TRP A 775 -8.47 15.68 -14.28
C TRP A 775 -7.58 16.49 -13.33
N PHE A 776 -7.82 16.45 -12.01
CA PHE A 776 -6.92 17.08 -11.02
C PHE A 776 -5.48 16.57 -11.18
N SER A 777 -5.32 15.24 -11.30
CA SER A 777 -4.01 14.61 -11.50
C SER A 777 -3.33 15.08 -12.79
N MET A 778 -4.08 15.21 -13.89
CA MET A 778 -3.54 15.71 -15.16
C MET A 778 -3.13 17.19 -15.07
N GLN A 779 -3.90 18.03 -14.38
CA GLN A 779 -3.53 19.41 -14.12
C GLN A 779 -2.25 19.50 -13.29
N ALA A 780 -2.18 18.75 -12.19
CA ALA A 780 -1.04 18.71 -11.29
C ALA A 780 0.26 18.23 -11.95
N ALA A 781 0.13 17.37 -12.95
CA ALA A 781 1.26 16.84 -13.71
C ALA A 781 1.72 17.76 -14.87
N THR A 782 1.13 18.95 -15.05
CA THR A 782 1.50 19.89 -16.13
C THR A 782 2.84 20.55 -15.83
N LYS A 783 3.73 20.65 -16.83
CA LYS A 783 5.08 21.21 -16.68
C LYS A 783 5.14 22.75 -16.83
N ASP A 784 4.00 23.43 -16.76
CA ASP A 784 3.90 24.88 -16.85
C ASP A 784 4.36 25.53 -15.53
N ASN A 785 5.04 26.67 -15.60
CA ASN A 785 5.40 27.44 -14.42
C ASN A 785 4.17 27.92 -13.63
N GLN A 786 3.02 28.07 -14.31
CA GLN A 786 1.72 28.43 -13.74
C GLN A 786 1.00 27.29 -13.02
N VAL A 787 1.59 26.09 -12.94
CA VAL A 787 0.93 24.93 -12.33
C VAL A 787 0.51 25.18 -10.89
N LEU A 788 1.26 25.96 -10.11
CA LEU A 788 0.90 26.27 -8.73
C LEU A 788 -0.35 27.17 -8.65
N GLU A 789 -0.47 28.17 -9.53
CA GLU A 789 -1.69 28.97 -9.65
C GLU A 789 -2.89 28.10 -10.04
N ILE A 790 -2.73 27.24 -11.05
CA ILE A 790 -3.78 26.31 -11.49
C ILE A 790 -4.24 25.42 -10.32
N LEU A 791 -3.30 24.87 -9.54
CA LEU A 791 -3.66 23.99 -8.42
C LEU A 791 -4.33 24.75 -7.27
N ARG A 792 -3.95 26.00 -7.02
CA ARG A 792 -4.65 26.86 -6.06
C ARG A 792 -6.08 27.14 -6.52
N ASP A 793 -6.28 27.49 -7.78
CA ASP A 793 -7.62 27.72 -8.35
C ASP A 793 -8.49 26.46 -8.28
N VAL A 794 -7.90 25.28 -8.55
CA VAL A 794 -8.59 23.99 -8.39
C VAL A 794 -8.99 23.78 -6.93
N MET A 795 -8.09 23.99 -5.97
CA MET A 795 -8.34 23.76 -4.54
C MET A 795 -9.30 24.77 -3.90
N ASP A 796 -9.52 25.91 -4.54
CA ASP A 796 -10.48 26.95 -4.15
C ASP A 796 -11.82 26.82 -4.91
N SER A 797 -11.92 25.92 -5.89
CA SER A 797 -13.14 25.71 -6.69
C SER A 797 -14.22 24.91 -5.96
N GLU A 798 -15.48 25.03 -6.41
CA GLU A 798 -16.63 24.35 -5.81
C GLU A 798 -16.60 22.81 -5.97
N ILE A 799 -15.84 22.29 -6.94
CA ILE A 799 -15.71 20.85 -7.19
C ILE A 799 -14.65 20.19 -6.31
N PHE A 800 -13.83 20.96 -5.59
CA PHE A 800 -12.78 20.45 -4.73
C PHE A 800 -13.23 20.40 -3.27
N ASN A 801 -13.03 19.25 -2.62
CA ASN A 801 -13.39 19.06 -1.22
C ASN A 801 -12.16 18.64 -0.41
N TRP A 802 -11.74 19.50 0.53
CA TRP A 802 -10.61 19.26 1.43
C TRP A 802 -10.81 18.07 2.39
N GLU A 803 -12.07 17.71 2.68
CA GLU A 803 -12.39 16.54 3.50
C GLU A 803 -12.38 15.23 2.70
N ASN A 804 -12.26 15.28 1.37
CA ASN A 804 -12.13 14.10 0.53
C ASN A 804 -10.63 13.80 0.31
N PRO A 805 -10.08 12.72 0.90
CA PRO A 805 -8.66 12.39 0.74
C PRO A 805 -8.26 12.10 -0.72
N GLY A 806 -9.20 11.66 -1.57
CA GLY A 806 -8.98 11.42 -2.99
C GLY A 806 -8.76 12.72 -3.78
N HIS A 807 -9.50 13.79 -3.48
CA HIS A 807 -9.31 15.09 -4.11
C HIS A 807 -7.94 15.67 -3.75
N VAL A 808 -7.61 15.69 -2.45
CA VAL A 808 -6.29 16.16 -1.98
C VAL A 808 -5.17 15.29 -2.57
N GLY A 809 -5.33 13.97 -2.57
CA GLY A 809 -4.33 13.03 -3.10
C GLY A 809 -4.08 13.15 -4.59
N SER A 810 -5.12 13.32 -5.40
CA SER A 810 -4.99 13.50 -6.85
C SER A 810 -4.34 14.84 -7.23
N THR A 811 -4.59 15.90 -6.47
CA THR A 811 -3.94 17.21 -6.67
C THR A 811 -2.51 17.21 -6.15
N VAL A 812 -2.31 16.95 -4.86
CA VAL A 812 -1.03 17.13 -4.17
C VAL A 812 -0.09 15.98 -4.47
N GLY A 813 -0.58 14.74 -4.46
CA GLY A 813 0.19 13.57 -4.88
C GLY A 813 0.56 13.64 -6.35
N GLY A 814 -0.36 14.10 -7.21
CA GLY A 814 -0.08 14.37 -8.63
C GLY A 814 1.02 15.41 -8.81
N PHE A 815 1.02 16.48 -7.99
CA PHE A 815 2.04 17.52 -8.02
C PHE A 815 3.40 17.06 -7.49
N ILE A 816 3.44 16.29 -6.40
CA ILE A 816 4.68 15.67 -5.90
C ILE A 816 5.29 14.74 -6.98
N GLY A 817 4.44 14.04 -7.74
CA GLY A 817 4.86 13.24 -8.89
C GLY A 817 5.38 14.06 -10.08
N ASN A 818 5.04 15.35 -10.16
CA ASN A 818 5.56 16.29 -11.14
C ASN A 818 6.96 16.76 -10.72
N TYR A 819 7.93 15.86 -10.85
CA TYR A 819 9.28 15.98 -10.31
C TYR A 819 9.96 17.33 -10.58
N GLU A 820 9.86 17.83 -11.81
CA GLU A 820 10.41 19.13 -12.23
C GLU A 820 9.80 20.31 -11.49
N GLN A 821 8.48 20.30 -11.31
CA GLN A 821 7.74 21.39 -10.67
C GLN A 821 7.72 21.30 -9.15
N PHE A 822 7.82 20.09 -8.59
CA PHE A 822 8.03 19.90 -7.16
C PHE A 822 9.43 20.38 -6.73
N HIS A 823 10.47 20.00 -7.50
CA HIS A 823 11.87 20.39 -7.24
C HIS A 823 12.32 21.66 -7.98
N ARG A 824 11.40 22.59 -8.27
CA ARG A 824 11.77 23.86 -8.91
C ARG A 824 12.78 24.66 -8.07
N ALA A 825 13.68 25.37 -8.76
CA ALA A 825 14.84 26.01 -8.14
C ALA A 825 14.51 27.14 -7.15
N ASP A 826 13.32 27.73 -7.23
CA ASP A 826 12.86 28.79 -6.31
C ASP A 826 12.30 28.24 -4.98
N GLY A 827 12.12 26.93 -4.86
CA GLY A 827 11.56 26.27 -3.67
C GLY A 827 10.04 26.40 -3.50
N ALA A 828 9.32 27.03 -4.43
CA ALA A 828 7.88 27.25 -4.30
C ALA A 828 7.07 25.94 -4.30
N GLY A 829 7.59 24.88 -4.92
CA GLY A 829 6.97 23.54 -4.89
C GLY A 829 6.99 22.94 -3.48
N TYR A 830 8.09 23.06 -2.75
CA TYR A 830 8.19 22.59 -1.37
C TYR A 830 7.31 23.41 -0.42
N ASP A 831 7.29 24.73 -0.61
CA ASP A 831 6.47 25.64 0.20
C ASP A 831 4.96 25.35 0.03
N PHE A 832 4.53 25.09 -1.20
CA PHE A 832 3.16 24.67 -1.52
C PHE A 832 2.77 23.38 -0.79
N VAL A 833 3.62 22.35 -0.83
CA VAL A 833 3.35 21.08 -0.14
C VAL A 833 3.31 21.27 1.38
N ALA A 834 4.18 22.12 1.94
CA ALA A 834 4.13 22.46 3.36
C ALA A 834 2.81 23.13 3.78
N ASP A 835 2.30 24.08 2.98
CA ASP A 835 1.01 24.73 3.23
C ASP A 835 -0.16 23.74 3.22
N VAL A 836 -0.16 22.82 2.26
CA VAL A 836 -1.15 21.74 2.19
C VAL A 836 -1.07 20.86 3.44
N ILE A 837 0.14 20.45 3.87
CA ILE A 837 0.32 19.61 5.06
C ILE A 837 -0.21 20.33 6.30
N ILE A 838 0.11 21.62 6.48
CA ILE A 838 -0.36 22.43 7.62
C ILE A 838 -1.89 22.51 7.66
N LYS A 839 -2.53 22.71 6.50
CA LYS A 839 -4.00 22.73 6.40
C LYS A 839 -4.59 21.36 6.69
N MET A 840 -4.05 20.31 6.07
CA MET A 840 -4.54 18.93 6.23
C MET A 840 -4.33 18.38 7.63
N ASP A 841 -3.30 18.82 8.37
CA ASP A 841 -3.06 18.42 9.76
C ASP A 841 -4.26 18.72 10.66
N SER A 842 -5.04 19.76 10.34
CA SER A 842 -6.24 20.13 11.11
C SER A 842 -7.51 19.43 10.64
N ILE A 843 -7.48 18.75 9.50
CA ILE A 843 -8.63 18.09 8.87
C ILE A 843 -8.49 16.57 9.01
N ASN A 844 -7.40 16.02 8.47
CA ASN A 844 -7.05 14.61 8.47
C ASN A 844 -5.53 14.44 8.71
N PRO A 845 -5.10 14.40 10.00
CA PRO A 845 -3.71 14.22 10.42
C PRO A 845 -2.95 13.07 9.74
N VAL A 846 -3.62 11.92 9.58
CA VAL A 846 -3.02 10.71 9.01
C VAL A 846 -2.68 10.94 7.54
N THR A 847 -3.61 11.53 6.78
CA THR A 847 -3.37 11.89 5.38
C THR A 847 -2.27 12.94 5.25
N ALA A 848 -2.26 13.96 6.11
CA ALA A 848 -1.22 14.99 6.12
C ALA A 848 0.19 14.40 6.32
N GLY A 849 0.32 13.46 7.28
CA GLY A 849 1.59 12.80 7.57
C GLY A 849 2.18 12.05 6.38
N ARG A 850 1.37 11.51 5.48
CA ARG A 850 1.85 10.81 4.26
C ARG A 850 2.65 11.73 3.33
N TYR A 851 2.31 13.02 3.25
CA TYR A 851 3.02 13.96 2.36
C TYR A 851 4.35 14.47 2.92
N VAL A 852 4.59 14.33 4.23
CA VAL A 852 5.86 14.71 4.86
C VAL A 852 7.05 13.95 4.27
N GLU A 853 6.82 12.69 3.87
CA GLU A 853 7.86 11.81 3.32
C GLU A 853 8.53 12.40 2.07
N ALA A 854 7.78 13.15 1.25
CA ALA A 854 8.33 13.80 0.07
C ALA A 854 9.37 14.87 0.42
N LEU A 855 9.21 15.56 1.56
CA LEU A 855 10.14 16.59 2.05
C LEU A 855 11.29 16.00 2.88
N GLY A 856 11.09 14.82 3.50
CA GLY A 856 12.10 14.19 4.36
C GLY A 856 13.33 13.65 3.63
N ARG A 857 13.32 13.63 2.29
CA ARG A 857 14.42 13.12 1.44
C ARG A 857 15.48 14.16 1.07
N TRP A 858 15.48 15.32 1.74
CA TRP A 858 16.37 16.43 1.43
C TRP A 858 17.83 15.99 1.28
N GLY A 859 18.34 15.08 2.11
CA GLY A 859 19.74 14.64 2.12
C GLY A 859 20.25 13.99 0.83
N SER A 860 19.38 13.64 -0.13
CA SER A 860 19.78 13.08 -1.43
C SER A 860 20.03 14.13 -2.52
N TYR A 861 19.69 15.40 -2.28
CA TYR A 861 19.71 16.47 -3.30
C TYR A 861 20.87 17.45 -3.11
N SER A 862 21.08 18.34 -4.08
CA SER A 862 22.05 19.44 -3.96
C SER A 862 21.80 20.32 -2.74
N GLU A 863 22.85 20.97 -2.21
CA GLU A 863 22.78 21.82 -1.02
C GLU A 863 21.68 22.90 -1.07
N ASP A 864 21.42 23.47 -2.26
CA ASP A 864 20.39 24.49 -2.43
C ASP A 864 18.98 23.89 -2.20
N HIS A 865 18.70 22.72 -2.78
CA HIS A 865 17.43 22.04 -2.53
C HIS A 865 17.33 21.51 -1.10
N GLN A 866 18.44 21.05 -0.51
CA GLN A 866 18.47 20.64 0.90
C GLN A 866 17.96 21.76 1.81
N LYS A 867 18.52 22.97 1.67
CA LYS A 867 18.13 24.13 2.47
C LYS A 867 16.64 24.48 2.31
N LEU A 868 16.13 24.44 1.07
CA LEU A 868 14.72 24.76 0.78
C LEU A 868 13.75 23.71 1.34
N MET A 869 14.06 22.41 1.22
CA MET A 869 13.24 21.34 1.76
C MET A 869 13.27 21.32 3.30
N ILE A 870 14.43 21.58 3.91
CA ILE A 870 14.54 21.72 5.37
C ILE A 870 13.70 22.91 5.86
N ALA A 871 13.74 24.05 5.15
CA ALA A 871 12.91 25.21 5.49
C ALA A 871 11.41 24.88 5.43
N ALA A 872 10.96 24.08 4.45
CA ALA A 872 9.59 23.59 4.37
C ALA A 872 9.21 22.68 5.55
N LEU A 873 10.11 21.76 5.97
CA LEU A 873 9.91 20.94 7.17
C LEU A 873 9.84 21.79 8.45
N GLU A 874 10.70 22.81 8.58
CA GLU A 874 10.69 23.74 9.72
C GLU A 874 9.41 24.57 9.77
N LYS A 875 8.87 24.99 8.62
CA LYS A 875 7.57 25.65 8.52
C LYS A 875 6.45 24.78 9.06
N ILE A 876 6.44 23.48 8.75
CA ILE A 876 5.45 22.52 9.29
C ILE A 876 5.66 22.34 10.80
N ALA A 877 6.92 22.16 11.24
CA ALA A 877 7.26 21.98 12.65
C ALA A 877 6.88 23.18 13.53
N ALA A 878 6.83 24.38 12.95
CA ALA A 878 6.44 25.61 13.64
C ALA A 878 4.93 25.76 13.85
N LYS A 879 4.09 24.90 13.27
CA LYS A 879 2.63 24.93 13.44
C LYS A 879 2.27 24.72 14.93
N PRO A 880 1.51 25.63 15.56
CA PRO A 880 0.94 25.38 16.87
C PRO A 880 0.03 24.15 16.86
N ASP A 881 0.06 23.36 17.93
CA ASP A 881 -0.78 22.17 18.09
C ASP A 881 -0.63 21.17 16.92
N LEU A 882 0.60 20.94 16.47
CA LEU A 882 0.93 19.93 15.45
C LEU A 882 0.49 18.54 15.91
N SER A 883 -0.26 17.82 15.07
CA SER A 883 -0.75 16.50 15.44
C SER A 883 0.38 15.47 15.57
N THR A 884 0.17 14.43 16.38
CA THR A 884 1.13 13.34 16.58
C THR A 884 1.55 12.63 15.29
N PRO A 885 0.63 12.25 14.36
CA PRO A 885 1.03 11.60 13.11
C PRO A 885 1.97 12.44 12.25
N VAL A 886 1.77 13.76 12.21
CA VAL A 886 2.63 14.68 11.43
C VAL A 886 3.93 14.97 12.16
N ALA A 887 3.86 15.26 13.47
CA ALA A 887 5.02 15.53 14.31
C ALA A 887 6.06 14.40 14.26
N ASP A 888 5.61 13.14 14.40
CA ASP A 888 6.46 11.94 14.35
C ASP A 888 7.34 11.91 13.07
N LYS A 889 6.73 12.12 11.91
CA LYS A 889 7.44 12.12 10.62
C LYS A 889 8.30 13.36 10.42
N VAL A 890 7.81 14.54 10.77
CA VAL A 890 8.53 15.81 10.57
C VAL A 890 9.80 15.84 11.42
N PHE A 891 9.72 15.49 12.70
CA PHE A 891 10.88 15.54 13.59
C PHE A 891 11.92 14.47 13.27
N LYS A 892 11.51 13.27 12.83
CA LYS A 892 12.44 12.25 12.31
C LYS A 892 13.13 12.68 11.03
N SER A 893 12.45 13.51 10.22
CA SER A 893 12.96 14.00 8.94
C SER A 893 13.89 15.20 9.07
N LEU A 894 13.89 15.96 10.17
CA LEU A 894 14.76 17.13 10.33
C LEU A 894 16.24 16.74 10.55
N PRO A 895 17.20 17.50 10.00
CA PRO A 895 18.63 17.27 10.21
C PRO A 895 19.03 17.45 11.68
N LYS A 896 19.99 16.63 12.11
CA LYS A 896 20.71 16.81 13.39
C LYS A 896 21.65 18.02 13.32
N ASP A 897 22.04 18.57 14.47
CA ASP A 897 22.83 19.81 14.58
C ASP A 897 24.18 19.78 13.84
N ASP A 898 24.83 18.61 13.77
CA ASP A 898 26.06 18.40 13.02
C ASP A 898 25.85 18.59 11.51
N VAL A 899 24.77 18.03 10.97
CA VAL A 899 24.40 18.21 9.56
C VAL A 899 23.96 19.65 9.29
N ARG A 900 23.22 20.28 10.22
CA ARG A 900 22.82 21.69 10.11
C ARG A 900 24.03 22.62 10.01
N GLN A 901 25.06 22.37 10.83
CA GLN A 901 26.30 23.13 10.80
C GLN A 901 27.03 22.99 9.46
N GLN A 902 27.06 21.78 8.87
CA GLN A 902 27.65 21.54 7.54
C GLN A 902 26.91 22.33 6.45
N LEU A 903 25.59 22.45 6.55
CA LEU A 903 24.75 23.19 5.60
C LEU A 903 24.68 24.70 5.84
N GLY A 904 25.38 25.22 6.87
CA GLY A 904 25.33 26.64 7.22
C GLY A 904 23.96 27.09 7.76
N LEU A 905 23.16 26.16 8.29
CA LEU A 905 21.86 26.42 8.90
C LEU A 905 22.03 26.78 10.39
N PRO A 906 21.12 27.60 10.98
CA PRO A 906 21.13 27.83 12.43
C PRO A 906 20.94 26.51 13.19
N PRO A 907 21.33 26.40 14.48
CA PRO A 907 21.03 25.22 15.30
C PRO A 907 19.55 24.85 15.24
N ALA A 908 19.24 23.57 15.47
CA ALA A 908 17.85 23.13 15.47
C ALA A 908 17.03 24.01 16.43
N PRO A 909 15.81 24.44 16.03
CA PRO A 909 14.95 25.16 16.94
C PRO A 909 14.80 24.33 18.23
N LYS A 910 14.84 24.98 19.40
CA LYS A 910 14.49 24.30 20.65
C LYS A 910 12.98 24.12 20.66
N ILE A 911 12.52 22.96 20.20
CA ILE A 911 11.10 22.58 20.10
C ILE A 911 10.68 21.86 21.38
#